data_AF-A0A2H0RED4-F1
#
_entry.id   AF-A0A2H0RED4-F1
#
_cell.length_a   1.000
_cell.length_b   1.000
_cell.length_c   1.000
_cell.angle_alpha   90.00
_cell.angle_beta   90.00
_cell.angle_gamma   90.00
#
_symmetry.space_group_name_H-M   'P 1'
#
loop_
_entity.id
_entity.type
_entity.pdbx_description
1 polymer ?
#
loop_
_entity_poly.entity_id
_entity_poly.type
_entity_poly.pdbx_seq_one_letter_code
_entity_poly.pdbx_strand_id
1 'polypeptide(L)'
;MATRHLSLSLFSIIAFVVGLTAASAFFSPRISSELNAASPILAVAMSGTHITPGKFAPLHFSPPARGKLVGVDLDQSTVHLFEDEALVASFPLVGAAPEGSLWELAPGNYKVKTKRALHTSPITRVQVPWAVHFFGNSFFHGEPLAPSSTASGPLLTRLASYASLKLAEDDAEKLYRFAEIGTPVSVLSTSKYGEHLRLASASTEDPSAIFVEKGVSRPNLTASAYLLKDMETGTIIFEERAHEPLPIASVSKLVTAMVSEKLLTRDRMATVSAGAAATEGSAGNLSAGERVAIGDLLYALLLPSSNKAAEVIAETAGRERFMKAMNETVRSLGMSTTSFKDPSGLSPKNISTANDIVLLAEHLLANAPEILEITTTPSYGSLSSKHVWTNPNRLMVNRNPRYIGGKTGYIPEAGQTSIAIFSFPVSEFVEKRFALVLLRSYNRDADTRAVLRYLEDGLVYDTGIPPTDDDLFSRFTHSTSTAPSVANVIAVGNILASDTLEMELLQRGSSYSKVFAASTYLKGASIAFGNLVGAVTTAGTRATEGSTLRTPRRALTALSASGINALHIANEHLGDWGRTGLGQTLGELKLAGIDVLGAGDNGRAARGVVVREVNGLRLGMLGVSTVGPGWLFAEKSLPVSLRADDPSLLPLVRAASAELDHLIITVGLDSALPGERAEVRKLAHSLIDAGARVVIGMGPSVPGNFERYREGVIAYSLGDFFREPASKVDSGAGPMSGPAEGLALELVFDKKSVLAINAERVISNDVLQPVLANTEN
;
A
#
# COMPACT_ATOMS: atom_id res chain seq x y z
N MET A 1 21.40 -84.09 15.52
CA MET A 1 20.93 -83.22 14.42
C MET A 1 21.51 -81.83 14.71
N ALA A 2 22.52 -81.38 13.96
CA ALA A 2 22.43 -80.71 12.64
C ALA A 2 22.18 -79.19 12.82
N THR A 3 23.21 -78.33 12.91
CA THR A 3 23.90 -77.54 11.82
C THR A 3 23.10 -76.32 11.34
N ARG A 4 23.61 -75.09 11.07
CA ARG A 4 24.91 -74.34 11.08
C ARG A 4 24.56 -72.82 10.87
N HIS A 5 25.37 -71.75 10.99
CA HIS A 5 26.74 -71.34 11.43
C HIS A 5 26.68 -69.80 11.77
N LEU A 6 27.46 -69.20 12.69
CA LEU A 6 28.77 -68.49 12.56
C LEU A 6 28.86 -67.36 11.48
N SER A 7 29.56 -66.20 11.63
CA SER A 7 30.49 -65.62 12.65
C SER A 7 30.93 -64.17 12.23
N LEU A 8 31.42 -63.19 13.01
CA LEU A 8 31.46 -62.83 14.47
C LEU A 8 32.12 -61.42 14.67
N SER A 9 32.05 -60.80 15.87
CA SER A 9 33.10 -59.95 16.56
C SER A 9 33.45 -58.50 16.15
N LEU A 10 33.87 -57.53 17.01
CA LEU A 10 33.80 -57.28 18.50
C LEU A 10 34.24 -55.81 18.89
N PHE A 11 33.61 -55.16 19.90
CA PHE A 11 34.16 -54.24 20.98
C PHE A 11 34.94 -52.90 20.65
N SER A 12 35.18 -51.89 21.54
CA SER A 12 34.53 -51.31 22.77
C SER A 12 35.31 -50.08 23.40
N ILE A 13 34.65 -49.26 24.28
CA ILE A 13 35.18 -48.49 25.47
C ILE A 13 35.84 -47.05 25.39
N ILE A 14 35.07 -45.99 25.75
CA ILE A 14 35.12 -45.03 26.93
C ILE A 14 36.36 -44.15 27.35
N ALA A 15 36.07 -42.82 27.58
CA ALA A 15 36.59 -41.78 28.55
C ALA A 15 37.92 -40.96 28.45
N PHE A 16 37.74 -39.61 28.38
CA PHE A 16 38.10 -38.51 29.34
C PHE A 16 39.48 -38.40 30.07
N VAL A 17 40.11 -37.19 30.06
CA VAL A 17 40.87 -36.52 31.18
C VAL A 17 41.40 -35.11 30.77
N VAL A 18 41.79 -34.27 31.76
CA VAL A 18 42.27 -32.86 31.65
C VAL A 18 43.73 -32.72 32.13
N GLY A 19 44.58 -31.84 31.57
CA GLY A 19 45.93 -31.59 32.10
C GLY A 19 46.78 -30.47 31.45
N LEU A 20 47.56 -29.75 32.27
CA LEU A 20 48.32 -28.50 32.01
C LEU A 20 49.78 -28.67 31.49
N THR A 21 50.32 -27.59 30.89
CA THR A 21 51.72 -27.06 30.95
C THR A 21 52.97 -27.78 30.38
N ALA A 22 53.55 -27.14 29.34
CA ALA A 22 54.86 -26.43 29.30
C ALA A 22 56.25 -27.11 29.07
N ALA A 23 57.06 -26.36 28.27
CA ALA A 23 58.52 -26.09 28.37
C ALA A 23 59.61 -27.02 27.76
N SER A 24 60.31 -26.49 26.72
CA SER A 24 61.79 -26.45 26.47
C SER A 24 62.69 -27.72 26.46
N ALA A 25 63.85 -27.80 25.77
CA ALA A 25 64.48 -27.09 24.62
C ALA A 25 65.86 -27.73 24.28
N PHE A 26 66.61 -27.15 23.30
CA PHE A 26 68.07 -27.27 23.02
C PHE A 26 68.68 -28.41 22.15
N PHE A 27 69.01 -28.01 20.90
CA PHE A 27 70.30 -28.14 20.17
C PHE A 27 70.80 -29.44 19.48
N SER A 28 71.40 -29.21 18.29
CA SER A 28 72.07 -30.14 17.35
C SER A 28 73.64 -29.97 17.46
N PRO A 29 74.57 -30.22 16.47
CA PRO A 29 74.47 -30.50 15.01
C PRO A 29 75.47 -31.53 14.38
N ARG A 30 75.47 -31.61 13.02
CA ARG A 30 76.49 -32.18 12.05
C ARG A 30 76.41 -33.69 11.73
N ILE A 31 76.70 -34.20 10.50
CA ILE A 31 76.95 -33.60 9.14
C ILE A 31 76.74 -34.68 8.02
N SER A 32 76.27 -34.28 6.81
CA SER A 32 76.31 -35.00 5.48
C SER A 32 75.72 -36.43 5.32
N SER A 33 75.16 -36.89 4.19
CA SER A 33 74.93 -36.29 2.84
C SER A 33 73.85 -37.03 2.02
N GLU A 34 73.20 -36.27 1.12
CA GLU A 34 72.65 -36.65 -0.21
C GLU A 34 71.27 -37.34 -0.44
N LEU A 35 70.64 -36.83 -1.52
CA LEU A 35 69.61 -37.39 -2.43
C LEU A 35 68.08 -37.34 -2.12
N ASN A 36 67.49 -36.25 -2.63
CA ASN A 36 66.25 -36.13 -3.43
C ASN A 36 64.83 -36.01 -2.82
N ALA A 37 64.12 -35.01 -3.38
CA ALA A 37 62.68 -34.84 -3.59
C ALA A 37 61.75 -34.30 -2.46
N ALA A 38 61.30 -33.05 -2.67
CA ALA A 38 59.97 -32.49 -2.34
C ALA A 38 59.54 -32.25 -0.86
N SER A 39 60.03 -31.12 -0.32
CA SER A 39 59.22 -30.06 0.33
C SER A 39 58.46 -30.29 1.66
N PRO A 40 58.90 -29.61 2.75
CA PRO A 40 58.08 -29.30 3.92
C PRO A 40 58.05 -27.80 4.35
N ILE A 41 56.85 -27.32 4.68
CA ILE A 41 56.46 -26.53 5.88
C ILE A 41 57.29 -25.27 6.30
N LEU A 42 56.70 -24.08 6.02
CA LEU A 42 56.38 -22.96 6.95
C LEU A 42 57.42 -22.43 7.99
N ALA A 43 57.78 -21.13 7.94
CA ALA A 43 57.68 -20.14 9.05
C ALA A 43 58.30 -18.73 8.80
N VAL A 44 57.49 -17.68 9.02
CA VAL A 44 57.76 -16.38 9.71
C VAL A 44 59.12 -15.65 9.56
N ALA A 45 59.09 -14.40 9.04
CA ALA A 45 59.58 -13.20 9.76
C ALA A 45 59.30 -11.84 9.07
N MET A 46 58.79 -10.90 9.87
CA MET A 46 58.76 -9.43 9.74
C MET A 46 59.64 -8.74 8.67
N SER A 47 59.02 -7.92 7.82
CA SER A 47 59.55 -6.60 7.47
C SER A 47 58.39 -5.59 7.35
N GLY A 48 58.56 -4.40 7.92
CA GLY A 48 57.51 -3.37 7.93
C GLY A 48 57.68 -2.38 6.79
N THR A 49 56.66 -2.27 5.93
CA THR A 49 56.52 -1.18 4.95
C THR A 49 55.09 -0.64 4.97
N HIS A 50 54.93 0.63 4.58
CA HIS A 50 53.66 1.34 4.67
C HIS A 50 52.56 0.68 3.82
N ILE A 51 51.37 0.48 4.40
CA ILE A 51 50.16 0.19 3.64
C ILE A 51 49.71 1.49 2.96
N THR A 52 49.98 1.63 1.67
CA THR A 52 49.31 2.61 0.81
C THR A 52 47.91 2.10 0.45
N PRO A 53 46.85 2.91 0.56
CA PRO A 53 45.52 2.53 0.09
C PRO A 53 45.47 2.57 -1.45
N GLY A 54 45.10 1.44 -2.08
CA GLY A 54 44.64 1.43 -3.47
C GLY A 54 45.19 0.31 -4.36
N LYS A 55 44.38 -0.75 -4.54
CA LYS A 55 44.01 -1.38 -5.83
C LYS A 55 43.17 -2.63 -5.56
N PHE A 56 41.87 -2.56 -5.86
CA PHE A 56 41.06 -3.77 -6.01
C PHE A 56 41.44 -4.51 -7.30
N ALA A 57 41.27 -5.83 -7.32
CA ALA A 57 41.48 -6.63 -8.53
C ALA A 57 40.32 -6.41 -9.52
N PRO A 58 40.55 -6.49 -10.85
CA PRO A 58 39.48 -6.37 -11.83
C PRO A 58 38.46 -7.52 -11.67
N LEU A 59 37.19 -7.18 -11.84
CA LEU A 59 36.09 -8.14 -11.86
C LEU A 59 36.13 -8.94 -13.16
N HIS A 60 36.20 -10.26 -13.03
CA HIS A 60 36.13 -11.19 -14.15
C HIS A 60 34.76 -11.87 -14.22
N PHE A 61 34.10 -11.75 -15.37
CA PHE A 61 33.00 -12.62 -15.78
C PHE A 61 33.55 -14.01 -16.14
N SER A 62 32.68 -15.02 -16.13
CA SER A 62 33.01 -16.38 -16.56
C SER A 62 32.15 -16.76 -17.78
N PRO A 63 32.53 -16.30 -19.01
CA PRO A 63 31.82 -16.69 -20.22
C PRO A 63 31.98 -18.19 -20.48
N PRO A 64 30.99 -18.84 -21.14
CA PRO A 64 31.04 -20.26 -21.42
C PRO A 64 31.94 -20.58 -22.62
N ALA A 65 32.60 -21.74 -22.57
CA ALA A 65 33.39 -22.31 -23.66
C ALA A 65 32.64 -22.47 -25.00
N ARG A 66 31.30 -22.48 -24.96
CA ARG A 66 30.41 -22.29 -26.12
C ARG A 66 29.13 -21.57 -25.73
N GLY A 67 28.63 -20.73 -26.62
CA GLY A 67 27.39 -19.97 -26.47
C GLY A 67 27.62 -18.57 -25.87
N LYS A 68 26.50 -17.89 -25.61
CA LYS A 68 26.45 -16.46 -25.29
C LYS A 68 26.36 -16.19 -23.78
N LEU A 69 26.93 -15.07 -23.33
CA LEU A 69 26.72 -14.48 -21.99
C LEU A 69 26.57 -12.96 -22.14
N VAL A 70 25.62 -12.38 -21.38
CA VAL A 70 25.57 -10.94 -21.11
C VAL A 70 26.16 -10.69 -19.72
N GLY A 71 27.30 -10.00 -19.64
CA GLY A 71 27.86 -9.52 -18.39
C GLY A 71 27.37 -8.10 -18.08
N VAL A 72 27.05 -7.80 -16.82
CA VAL A 72 26.73 -6.44 -16.34
C VAL A 72 27.62 -6.13 -15.16
N ASP A 73 28.47 -5.12 -15.30
CA ASP A 73 29.25 -4.54 -14.20
C ASP A 73 28.53 -3.26 -13.75
N LEU A 74 27.91 -3.29 -12.57
CA LEU A 74 27.19 -2.15 -12.02
C LEU A 74 28.15 -1.10 -11.45
N ASP A 75 29.30 -1.51 -10.91
CA ASP A 75 30.31 -0.60 -10.35
C ASP A 75 30.98 0.23 -11.46
N GLN A 76 31.17 -0.36 -12.64
CA GLN A 76 31.65 0.31 -13.86
C GLN A 76 30.50 0.80 -14.77
N SER A 77 29.24 0.60 -14.38
CA SER A 77 28.04 0.94 -15.16
C SER A 77 28.15 0.53 -16.65
N THR A 78 28.56 -0.72 -16.91
CA THR A 78 28.89 -1.22 -18.26
C THR A 78 28.28 -2.60 -18.50
N VAL A 79 27.80 -2.84 -19.72
CA VAL A 79 27.30 -4.15 -20.20
C VAL A 79 28.30 -4.72 -21.21
N HIS A 80 28.62 -6.00 -21.09
CA HIS A 80 29.55 -6.75 -21.92
C HIS A 80 28.83 -7.91 -22.61
N LEU A 81 29.08 -8.14 -23.90
CA LEU A 81 28.57 -9.29 -24.63
C LEU A 81 29.72 -10.27 -24.90
N PHE A 82 29.56 -11.53 -24.50
CA PHE A 82 30.55 -12.59 -24.75
C PHE A 82 29.93 -13.75 -25.53
N GLU A 83 30.68 -14.29 -26.49
CA GLU A 83 30.30 -15.47 -27.28
C GLU A 83 31.53 -16.35 -27.49
N ASP A 84 31.43 -17.65 -27.17
CA ASP A 84 32.53 -18.62 -27.23
C ASP A 84 33.82 -18.09 -26.56
N GLU A 85 33.71 -17.70 -25.28
CA GLU A 85 34.72 -17.04 -24.43
C GLU A 85 35.21 -15.65 -24.89
N ALA A 86 35.01 -15.26 -26.15
CA ALA A 86 35.46 -13.97 -26.68
C ALA A 86 34.54 -12.81 -26.27
N LEU A 87 35.12 -11.65 -25.96
CA LEU A 87 34.38 -10.40 -25.77
C LEU A 87 33.99 -9.83 -27.16
N VAL A 88 32.69 -9.83 -27.45
CA VAL A 88 32.11 -9.40 -28.75
C VAL A 88 31.86 -7.89 -28.76
N ALA A 89 31.33 -7.34 -27.66
CA ALA A 89 30.99 -5.92 -27.55
C ALA A 89 30.99 -5.45 -26.09
N SER A 90 31.00 -4.14 -25.88
CA SER A 90 30.78 -3.51 -24.56
C SER A 90 30.10 -2.15 -24.73
N PHE A 91 29.14 -1.84 -23.86
CA PHE A 91 28.28 -0.65 -23.95
C PHE A 91 28.16 0.01 -22.56
N PRO A 92 28.16 1.35 -22.46
CA PRO A 92 27.86 2.03 -21.21
C PRO A 92 26.36 1.94 -20.88
N LEU A 93 26.02 1.73 -19.62
CA LEU A 93 24.68 2.01 -19.11
C LEU A 93 24.49 3.53 -19.06
N VAL A 94 23.46 4.03 -19.76
CA VAL A 94 23.09 5.46 -19.74
C VAL A 94 22.05 5.78 -18.67
N GLY A 95 21.60 4.77 -17.92
CA GLY A 95 20.76 4.88 -16.75
C GLY A 95 20.60 3.52 -16.05
N ALA A 96 20.48 3.57 -14.72
CA ALA A 96 20.17 2.41 -13.89
C ALA A 96 19.08 2.76 -12.86
N ALA A 97 18.35 1.76 -12.39
CA ALA A 97 17.37 1.91 -11.33
C ALA A 97 18.03 2.36 -10.01
N PRO A 98 17.44 3.33 -9.27
CA PRO A 98 17.91 3.69 -7.93
C PRO A 98 17.81 2.55 -6.92
N GLU A 99 18.66 2.60 -5.90
CA GLU A 99 18.62 1.73 -4.73
C GLU A 99 17.31 1.87 -3.95
N GLY A 100 16.78 0.75 -3.43
CA GLY A 100 15.48 0.65 -2.78
C GLY A 100 14.27 0.82 -3.71
N SER A 101 14.48 0.94 -5.02
CA SER A 101 13.39 1.13 -6.00
C SER A 101 12.81 -0.20 -6.52
N LEU A 102 11.60 -0.13 -7.06
CA LEU A 102 10.87 -1.29 -7.61
C LEU A 102 11.60 -2.00 -8.77
N TRP A 103 12.59 -1.36 -9.40
CA TRP A 103 13.38 -1.89 -10.51
C TRP A 103 14.84 -2.20 -10.15
N GLU A 104 15.19 -2.13 -8.85
CA GLU A 104 16.53 -2.47 -8.37
C GLU A 104 16.93 -3.90 -8.78
N LEU A 105 18.21 -4.07 -9.11
CA LEU A 105 18.80 -5.32 -9.57
C LEU A 105 19.99 -5.68 -8.68
N ALA A 106 19.91 -6.82 -8.00
CA ALA A 106 21.03 -7.36 -7.25
C ALA A 106 22.04 -8.08 -8.18
N PRO A 107 23.33 -8.16 -7.78
CA PRO A 107 24.28 -9.09 -8.37
C PRO A 107 23.79 -10.53 -8.31
N GLY A 108 24.13 -11.33 -9.33
CA GLY A 108 23.62 -12.69 -9.45
C GLY A 108 23.74 -13.25 -10.87
N ASN A 109 23.31 -14.49 -11.05
CA ASN A 109 23.26 -15.16 -12.35
C ASN A 109 21.81 -15.47 -12.72
N TYR A 110 21.37 -14.91 -13.84
CA TYR A 110 20.01 -14.96 -14.37
C TYR A 110 20.01 -15.51 -15.81
N LYS A 111 18.83 -15.59 -16.43
CA LYS A 111 18.67 -15.92 -17.85
C LYS A 111 17.58 -15.04 -18.47
N VAL A 112 17.74 -14.65 -19.72
CA VAL A 112 16.69 -13.92 -20.46
C VAL A 112 15.40 -14.75 -20.49
N LYS A 113 14.33 -14.22 -19.88
CA LYS A 113 12.99 -14.83 -19.80
C LYS A 113 12.13 -14.42 -21.01
N THR A 114 12.05 -13.13 -21.32
CA THR A 114 11.22 -12.62 -22.44
C THR A 114 11.89 -11.46 -23.18
N LYS A 115 11.44 -11.21 -24.41
CA LYS A 115 11.94 -10.14 -25.27
C LYS A 115 10.79 -9.47 -26.01
N ARG A 116 10.79 -8.13 -26.12
CA ARG A 116 9.83 -7.36 -26.93
C ARG A 116 10.53 -6.19 -27.61
N ALA A 117 10.48 -6.12 -28.95
CA ALA A 117 11.08 -5.01 -29.72
C ALA A 117 10.48 -3.65 -29.34
N LEU A 118 9.21 -3.64 -28.90
CA LEU A 118 8.57 -2.52 -28.22
C LEU A 118 7.74 -3.05 -27.05
N HIS A 119 8.01 -2.59 -25.84
CA HIS A 119 7.29 -2.93 -24.62
C HIS A 119 6.51 -1.71 -24.14
N THR A 120 5.26 -1.87 -23.72
CA THR A 120 4.52 -0.82 -23.00
C THR A 120 4.51 -1.18 -21.52
N SER A 121 5.19 -0.38 -20.70
CA SER A 121 5.28 -0.57 -19.25
C SER A 121 3.87 -0.47 -18.62
N PRO A 122 3.34 -1.51 -17.97
CA PRO A 122 2.04 -1.41 -17.30
C PRO A 122 2.09 -0.53 -16.04
N ILE A 123 3.29 -0.23 -15.52
CA ILE A 123 3.48 0.67 -14.37
C ILE A 123 3.51 2.14 -14.83
N THR A 124 4.41 2.51 -15.74
CA THR A 124 4.61 3.90 -16.19
C THR A 124 3.72 4.32 -17.37
N ARG A 125 3.14 3.35 -18.09
CA ARG A 125 2.38 3.51 -19.36
C ARG A 125 3.20 4.10 -20.52
N VAL A 126 4.52 4.17 -20.38
CA VAL A 126 5.46 4.59 -21.44
C VAL A 126 5.84 3.40 -22.30
N GLN A 127 6.17 3.66 -23.57
CA GLN A 127 6.71 2.65 -24.48
C GLN A 127 8.24 2.68 -24.44
N VAL A 128 8.87 1.53 -24.21
CA VAL A 128 10.32 1.36 -24.16
C VAL A 128 10.74 0.35 -25.24
N PRO A 129 11.68 0.71 -26.14
CA PRO A 129 12.11 -0.17 -27.21
C PRO A 129 13.14 -1.19 -26.72
N TRP A 130 13.32 -2.27 -27.50
CA TRP A 130 14.36 -3.29 -27.33
C TRP A 130 14.39 -3.98 -25.97
N ALA A 131 13.23 -4.13 -25.32
CA ALA A 131 13.12 -4.71 -23.98
C ALA A 131 13.58 -6.18 -23.94
N VAL A 132 14.62 -6.46 -23.15
CA VAL A 132 15.16 -7.81 -22.87
C VAL A 132 15.07 -8.09 -21.37
N HIS A 133 14.05 -8.86 -20.97
CA HIS A 133 13.74 -9.19 -19.57
C HIS A 133 14.45 -10.47 -19.13
N PHE A 134 15.04 -10.45 -17.93
CA PHE A 134 15.77 -11.59 -17.37
C PHE A 134 15.45 -11.91 -15.91
N PHE A 135 14.95 -10.93 -15.14
CA PHE A 135 14.64 -11.10 -13.73
C PHE A 135 13.55 -10.10 -13.30
N GLY A 136 12.81 -10.36 -12.22
CA GLY A 136 11.69 -9.56 -11.67
C GLY A 136 11.16 -8.39 -12.52
N ASN A 137 11.48 -7.15 -12.10
CA ASN A 137 11.30 -5.90 -12.86
C ASN A 137 12.55 -5.50 -13.65
N SER A 138 13.54 -6.40 -13.77
CA SER A 138 14.87 -6.13 -14.31
C SER A 138 14.99 -6.54 -15.78
N PHE A 139 15.27 -5.55 -16.63
CA PHE A 139 15.37 -5.70 -18.08
C PHE A 139 16.29 -4.64 -18.68
N PHE A 140 16.89 -4.96 -19.82
CA PHE A 140 17.59 -3.98 -20.67
C PHE A 140 16.58 -3.27 -21.58
N HIS A 141 16.73 -1.97 -21.83
CA HIS A 141 15.90 -1.21 -22.76
C HIS A 141 16.63 -0.02 -23.42
N GLY A 142 16.08 0.46 -24.54
CA GLY A 142 16.51 1.70 -25.21
C GLY A 142 15.81 2.97 -24.70
N GLU A 143 15.74 4.01 -25.51
CA GLU A 143 15.22 5.33 -25.08
C GLU A 143 13.69 5.31 -24.94
N PRO A 144 13.11 5.62 -23.75
CA PRO A 144 11.67 5.61 -23.57
C PRO A 144 10.94 6.62 -24.45
N LEU A 145 10.07 6.14 -25.33
CA LEU A 145 9.32 6.95 -26.29
C LEU A 145 8.30 7.82 -25.55
N ALA A 146 8.46 9.14 -25.64
CA ALA A 146 7.59 10.09 -24.95
C ALA A 146 6.12 9.96 -25.40
N PRO A 147 5.16 9.75 -24.48
CA PRO A 147 3.75 9.58 -24.84
C PRO A 147 3.21 10.90 -25.40
N SER A 148 2.80 10.87 -26.66
CA SER A 148 2.34 12.05 -27.38
C SER A 148 1.10 12.69 -26.71
N SER A 149 1.09 14.02 -26.64
CA SER A 149 -0.05 14.87 -26.21
C SER A 149 -0.45 14.93 -24.72
N THR A 150 0.36 14.48 -23.75
CA THR A 150 0.05 14.68 -22.31
C THR A 150 1.05 15.57 -21.56
N ALA A 151 0.54 16.47 -20.70
CA ALA A 151 1.37 17.35 -19.85
C ALA A 151 2.21 16.58 -18.82
N SER A 152 1.79 15.36 -18.45
CA SER A 152 2.54 14.44 -17.59
C SER A 152 3.68 13.71 -18.31
N GLY A 153 3.71 13.75 -19.65
CA GLY A 153 4.61 12.96 -20.49
C GLY A 153 6.08 13.01 -20.07
N PRO A 154 6.72 14.18 -19.92
CA PRO A 154 8.12 14.29 -19.52
C PRO A 154 8.45 13.64 -18.17
N LEU A 155 7.50 13.66 -17.22
CA LEU A 155 7.69 13.03 -15.91
C LEU A 155 7.55 11.50 -16.00
N LEU A 156 6.60 11.00 -16.80
CA LEU A 156 6.45 9.58 -17.06
C LEU A 156 7.65 9.01 -17.85
N THR A 157 8.13 9.70 -18.88
CA THR A 157 9.35 9.33 -19.63
C THR A 157 10.59 9.31 -18.73
N ARG A 158 10.68 10.26 -17.78
CA ARG A 158 11.76 10.26 -16.78
C ARG A 158 11.66 9.09 -15.81
N LEU A 159 10.45 8.73 -15.35
CA LEU A 159 10.24 7.54 -14.51
C LEU A 159 10.59 6.25 -15.28
N ALA A 160 10.15 6.13 -16.53
CA ALA A 160 10.50 4.98 -17.39
C ALA A 160 12.00 4.94 -17.79
N SER A 161 12.74 6.04 -17.62
CA SER A 161 14.22 6.03 -17.77
C SER A 161 14.95 5.44 -16.56
N TYR A 162 14.24 5.15 -15.47
CA TYR A 162 14.75 4.39 -14.30
C TYR A 162 14.26 2.92 -14.30
N ALA A 163 13.68 2.44 -15.40
CA ALA A 163 13.10 1.10 -15.50
C ALA A 163 14.17 0.00 -15.69
N SER A 164 14.95 -0.25 -14.65
CA SER A 164 16.06 -1.20 -14.59
C SER A 164 17.34 -0.75 -15.30
N LEU A 165 17.63 -1.22 -16.53
CA LEU A 165 18.93 -1.01 -17.19
C LEU A 165 18.75 -0.33 -18.57
N LYS A 166 19.06 0.96 -18.63
CA LYS A 166 18.94 1.76 -19.85
C LYS A 166 20.26 1.77 -20.62
N LEU A 167 20.19 1.44 -21.91
CA LEU A 167 21.28 1.57 -22.88
C LEU A 167 20.97 2.70 -23.88
N ALA A 168 21.99 3.13 -24.63
CA ALA A 168 21.75 3.93 -25.84
C ALA A 168 20.97 3.10 -26.87
N GLU A 169 20.14 3.75 -27.70
CA GLU A 169 19.17 3.06 -28.59
C GLU A 169 19.81 1.98 -29.48
N ASP A 170 20.88 2.33 -30.20
CA ASP A 170 21.64 1.40 -31.04
C ASP A 170 22.24 0.22 -30.24
N ASP A 171 22.63 0.44 -28.99
CA ASP A 171 23.25 -0.58 -28.13
C ASP A 171 22.21 -1.49 -27.48
N ALA A 172 21.03 -0.95 -27.17
CA ALA A 172 19.85 -1.71 -26.80
C ALA A 172 19.41 -2.63 -27.96
N GLU A 173 19.39 -2.13 -29.20
CA GLU A 173 19.11 -2.96 -30.38
C GLU A 173 20.18 -4.05 -30.59
N LYS A 174 21.48 -3.74 -30.43
CA LYS A 174 22.56 -4.74 -30.52
C LYS A 174 22.40 -5.84 -29.47
N LEU A 175 22.15 -5.50 -28.20
CA LEU A 175 21.89 -6.47 -27.14
C LEU A 175 20.63 -7.30 -27.44
N TYR A 176 19.55 -6.64 -27.88
CA TYR A 176 18.31 -7.31 -28.28
C TYR A 176 18.50 -8.27 -29.47
N ARG A 177 19.37 -7.96 -30.43
CA ARG A 177 19.68 -8.86 -31.55
C ARG A 177 20.61 -10.00 -31.14
N PHE A 178 21.53 -9.74 -30.21
CA PHE A 178 22.50 -10.72 -29.72
C PHE A 178 21.89 -11.78 -28.81
N ALA A 179 21.18 -11.37 -27.76
CA ALA A 179 20.69 -12.26 -26.71
C ALA A 179 19.44 -13.05 -27.15
N GLU A 180 19.33 -14.30 -26.73
CA GLU A 180 18.20 -15.19 -27.00
C GLU A 180 17.47 -15.54 -25.71
N ILE A 181 16.26 -16.10 -25.78
CA ILE A 181 15.57 -16.59 -24.58
C ILE A 181 16.38 -17.76 -24.02
N GLY A 182 16.70 -17.71 -22.72
CA GLY A 182 17.61 -18.64 -22.06
C GLY A 182 19.08 -18.21 -22.04
N THR A 183 19.49 -17.16 -22.76
CA THR A 183 20.87 -16.62 -22.68
C THR A 183 21.19 -16.19 -21.24
N PRO A 184 22.29 -16.69 -20.64
CA PRO A 184 22.77 -16.24 -19.34
C PRO A 184 23.00 -14.73 -19.25
N VAL A 185 22.63 -14.16 -18.11
CA VAL A 185 22.94 -12.78 -17.72
C VAL A 185 23.64 -12.83 -16.36
N SER A 186 24.88 -12.35 -16.27
CA SER A 186 25.67 -12.34 -15.02
C SER A 186 25.90 -10.91 -14.58
N VAL A 187 25.48 -10.57 -13.36
CA VAL A 187 25.47 -9.21 -12.82
C VAL A 187 26.42 -9.13 -11.64
N LEU A 188 27.30 -8.13 -11.63
CA LEU A 188 28.38 -7.95 -10.66
C LEU A 188 28.32 -6.55 -10.02
N SER A 189 28.54 -6.50 -8.71
CA SER A 189 28.93 -5.32 -7.92
C SER A 189 29.70 -5.80 -6.70
N THR A 190 30.81 -5.15 -6.37
CA THR A 190 31.59 -5.36 -5.14
C THR A 190 31.52 -4.18 -4.21
N SER A 191 31.31 -2.96 -4.74
CA SER A 191 31.19 -1.72 -3.95
C SER A 191 30.06 -1.78 -2.90
N LYS A 192 28.99 -2.54 -3.19
CA LYS A 192 27.76 -2.57 -2.41
C LYS A 192 27.54 -3.83 -1.56
N TYR A 193 28.16 -4.96 -1.92
CA TYR A 193 27.91 -6.27 -1.28
C TYR A 193 29.17 -6.99 -0.79
N GLY A 194 30.36 -6.40 -0.98
CA GLY A 194 31.64 -7.01 -0.60
C GLY A 194 32.04 -8.22 -1.47
N GLU A 195 33.24 -8.77 -1.24
CA GLU A 195 33.74 -9.88 -2.06
C GLU A 195 33.03 -11.22 -1.84
N HIS A 196 32.29 -11.37 -0.73
CA HIS A 196 31.72 -12.65 -0.29
C HIS A 196 30.37 -13.02 -0.93
N LEU A 197 29.65 -12.07 -1.54
CA LEU A 197 28.34 -12.32 -2.17
C LEU A 197 28.41 -12.79 -3.64
N ARG A 198 29.58 -13.28 -4.07
CA ARG A 198 29.67 -14.11 -5.28
C ARG A 198 28.92 -15.42 -5.08
N LEU A 199 27.98 -15.71 -5.99
CA LEU A 199 27.21 -16.97 -6.13
C LEU A 199 25.94 -17.12 -5.26
N ALA A 200 25.21 -16.03 -5.00
CA ALA A 200 23.76 -16.13 -4.82
C ALA A 200 23.10 -16.50 -6.17
N SER A 201 22.96 -17.79 -6.46
CA SER A 201 22.19 -18.26 -7.62
C SER A 201 20.69 -18.20 -7.30
N ALA A 202 20.04 -17.10 -7.68
CA ALA A 202 18.58 -16.98 -7.61
C ALA A 202 17.94 -18.19 -8.33
N SER A 203 17.21 -19.02 -7.58
CA SER A 203 16.67 -20.29 -8.08
C SER A 203 15.71 -20.04 -9.24
N THR A 204 15.92 -20.70 -10.37
CA THR A 204 15.20 -20.44 -11.63
C THR A 204 13.76 -20.98 -11.66
N GLU A 205 13.20 -21.36 -10.52
CA GLU A 205 11.81 -21.78 -10.38
C GLU A 205 10.94 -20.56 -10.08
N ASP A 206 9.73 -20.52 -10.65
CA ASP A 206 9.00 -19.27 -10.83
C ASP A 206 8.39 -18.78 -9.49
N PRO A 207 8.81 -17.61 -8.96
CA PRO A 207 8.28 -17.10 -7.70
C PRO A 207 6.83 -16.67 -7.93
N SER A 208 5.91 -17.51 -7.47
CA SER A 208 4.46 -17.28 -7.46
C SER A 208 4.13 -16.22 -6.41
N ALA A 209 4.48 -14.97 -6.74
CA ALA A 209 4.75 -13.88 -5.80
C ALA A 209 3.74 -13.78 -4.65
N ILE A 210 4.27 -13.94 -3.43
CA ILE A 210 3.54 -13.77 -2.17
C ILE A 210 3.35 -12.26 -1.94
N PHE A 211 2.17 -11.87 -1.46
CA PHE A 211 1.96 -10.51 -0.96
C PHE A 211 2.83 -10.28 0.28
N VAL A 212 3.92 -9.53 0.14
CA VAL A 212 4.61 -8.94 1.28
C VAL A 212 3.80 -7.73 1.74
N GLU A 213 2.98 -7.91 2.79
CA GLU A 213 2.13 -6.89 3.41
C GLU A 213 3.01 -5.79 4.05
N LYS A 214 3.55 -4.88 3.23
CA LYS A 214 4.55 -3.86 3.60
C LYS A 214 3.94 -2.69 4.36
N GLY A 215 3.36 -2.98 5.52
CA GLY A 215 2.76 -1.99 6.44
C GLY A 215 1.43 -1.36 5.96
N VAL A 216 0.93 -1.72 4.78
CA VAL A 216 -0.33 -1.20 4.23
C VAL A 216 -1.51 -1.81 5.01
N SER A 217 -2.13 -1.02 5.89
CA SER A 217 -3.26 -1.47 6.69
C SER A 217 -4.46 -1.87 5.80
N ARG A 218 -5.03 -3.05 6.04
CA ARG A 218 -6.22 -3.55 5.32
C ARG A 218 -7.38 -2.53 5.39
N PRO A 219 -8.10 -2.29 4.27
CA PRO A 219 -9.15 -1.28 4.23
C PRO A 219 -10.36 -1.70 5.08
N ASN A 220 -10.88 -0.77 5.88
CA ASN A 220 -12.15 -0.99 6.57
C ASN A 220 -13.31 -0.81 5.59
N LEU A 221 -14.10 -1.86 5.34
CA LEU A 221 -15.16 -1.86 4.34
C LEU A 221 -16.54 -1.74 4.99
N THR A 222 -17.51 -1.20 4.24
CA THR A 222 -18.92 -1.11 4.66
C THR A 222 -19.75 -2.33 4.29
N ALA A 223 -19.16 -3.29 3.56
CA ALA A 223 -19.69 -4.64 3.32
C ALA A 223 -19.76 -5.46 4.60
N SER A 224 -20.89 -6.16 4.79
CA SER A 224 -21.07 -7.06 5.94
C SER A 224 -20.27 -8.35 5.77
N ALA A 225 -20.19 -8.89 4.55
CA ALA A 225 -19.32 -10.01 4.24
C ALA A 225 -18.58 -9.74 2.93
N TYR A 226 -17.30 -10.12 2.88
CA TYR A 226 -16.45 -9.87 1.72
C TYR A 226 -15.31 -10.88 1.62
N LEU A 227 -14.78 -11.04 0.42
CA LEU A 227 -13.63 -11.90 0.11
C LEU A 227 -12.84 -11.27 -1.05
N LEU A 228 -11.52 -11.13 -0.88
CA LEU A 228 -10.57 -10.75 -1.92
C LEU A 228 -9.60 -11.92 -2.19
N LYS A 229 -9.58 -12.44 -3.43
CA LYS A 229 -8.76 -13.60 -3.82
C LYS A 229 -7.84 -13.29 -5.01
N ASP A 230 -6.60 -13.77 -4.91
CA ASP A 230 -5.62 -13.90 -5.99
C ASP A 230 -6.01 -15.10 -6.88
N MET A 231 -6.30 -14.85 -8.16
CA MET A 231 -6.91 -15.83 -9.06
C MET A 231 -5.88 -16.75 -9.74
N GLU A 232 -4.59 -16.41 -9.70
CA GLU A 232 -3.51 -17.25 -10.23
C GLU A 232 -2.98 -18.24 -9.19
N THR A 233 -2.83 -17.80 -7.93
CA THR A 233 -2.33 -18.64 -6.83
C THR A 233 -3.44 -19.30 -6.03
N GLY A 234 -4.68 -18.80 -6.13
CA GLY A 234 -5.80 -19.20 -5.28
C GLY A 234 -5.75 -18.62 -3.87
N THR A 235 -4.82 -17.71 -3.56
CA THR A 235 -4.63 -17.15 -2.21
C THR A 235 -5.75 -16.18 -1.84
N ILE A 236 -6.41 -16.41 -0.70
CA ILE A 236 -7.31 -15.43 -0.08
C ILE A 236 -6.44 -14.37 0.62
N ILE A 237 -6.52 -13.13 0.16
CA ILE A 237 -5.69 -12.01 0.67
C ILE A 237 -6.29 -11.49 1.98
N PHE A 238 -7.59 -11.25 1.98
CA PHE A 238 -8.38 -11.08 3.20
C PHE A 238 -9.86 -11.37 2.94
N GLU A 239 -10.57 -11.65 4.02
CA GLU A 239 -12.01 -11.85 4.04
C GLU A 239 -12.61 -11.41 5.38
N GLU A 240 -13.93 -11.26 5.40
CA GLU A 240 -14.75 -11.07 6.60
C GLU A 240 -16.06 -11.81 6.38
N ARG A 241 -16.41 -12.71 7.30
CA ARG A 241 -17.65 -13.52 7.26
C ARG A 241 -17.97 -14.14 5.90
N ALA A 242 -16.95 -14.58 5.15
CA ALA A 242 -17.10 -15.00 3.76
C ALA A 242 -18.02 -16.21 3.54
N HIS A 243 -18.29 -17.00 4.58
CA HIS A 243 -19.23 -18.12 4.58
C HIS A 243 -20.65 -17.75 5.09
N GLU A 244 -20.94 -16.48 5.41
CA GLU A 244 -22.29 -16.06 5.85
C GLU A 244 -23.31 -16.17 4.69
N PRO A 245 -24.42 -16.91 4.85
CA PRO A 245 -25.44 -17.05 3.81
C PRO A 245 -26.29 -15.79 3.71
N LEU A 246 -26.08 -15.02 2.64
CA LEU A 246 -26.70 -13.71 2.41
C LEU A 246 -27.51 -13.65 1.11
N PRO A 247 -28.59 -12.84 1.05
CA PRO A 247 -29.27 -12.52 -0.20
C PRO A 247 -28.34 -11.78 -1.16
N ILE A 248 -28.22 -12.22 -2.41
CA ILE A 248 -27.21 -11.67 -3.35
C ILE A 248 -27.74 -10.73 -4.43
N ALA A 249 -29.07 -10.55 -4.49
CA ALA A 249 -29.75 -9.76 -5.50
C ALA A 249 -29.34 -10.16 -6.94
N SER A 250 -29.20 -9.17 -7.84
CA SER A 250 -28.87 -9.36 -9.27
C SER A 250 -27.51 -10.00 -9.59
N VAL A 251 -26.66 -10.33 -8.60
CA VAL A 251 -25.50 -11.22 -8.83
C VAL A 251 -25.96 -12.59 -9.33
N SER A 252 -27.17 -13.03 -8.93
CA SER A 252 -27.86 -14.23 -9.45
C SER A 252 -27.84 -14.34 -10.99
N LYS A 253 -27.87 -13.21 -11.70
CA LYS A 253 -27.99 -13.15 -13.16
C LYS A 253 -26.78 -13.71 -13.91
N LEU A 254 -25.61 -13.84 -13.27
CA LEU A 254 -24.45 -14.51 -13.86
C LEU A 254 -24.72 -16.02 -14.05
N VAL A 255 -25.32 -16.67 -13.05
CA VAL A 255 -25.73 -18.09 -13.16
C VAL A 255 -26.85 -18.23 -14.19
N THR A 256 -27.77 -17.26 -14.27
CA THR A 256 -28.83 -17.21 -15.30
C THR A 256 -28.24 -17.13 -16.72
N ALA A 257 -27.17 -16.36 -16.93
CA ALA A 257 -26.47 -16.33 -18.21
C ALA A 257 -25.87 -17.71 -18.55
N MET A 258 -25.06 -18.29 -17.66
CA MET A 258 -24.46 -19.63 -17.86
C MET A 258 -25.50 -20.72 -18.16
N VAL A 259 -26.63 -20.70 -17.44
CA VAL A 259 -27.70 -21.70 -17.57
C VAL A 259 -28.54 -21.46 -18.83
N SER A 260 -28.62 -20.21 -19.31
CA SER A 260 -29.15 -19.91 -20.64
C SER A 260 -28.35 -20.63 -21.70
N GLU A 261 -27.03 -20.45 -21.72
CA GLU A 261 -26.15 -20.99 -22.78
C GLU A 261 -26.01 -22.51 -22.73
N LYS A 262 -26.15 -23.10 -21.54
CA LYS A 262 -26.26 -24.56 -21.33
C LYS A 262 -27.58 -25.18 -21.85
N LEU A 263 -28.64 -24.39 -22.04
CA LEU A 263 -29.99 -24.88 -22.36
C LEU A 263 -30.59 -24.32 -23.66
N LEU A 264 -30.03 -23.25 -24.21
CA LEU A 264 -30.56 -22.44 -25.30
C LEU A 264 -29.42 -21.98 -26.22
N THR A 265 -29.64 -21.99 -27.53
CA THR A 265 -28.72 -21.36 -28.49
C THR A 265 -28.97 -19.85 -28.58
N ARG A 266 -27.91 -19.04 -28.79
CA ARG A 266 -28.00 -17.57 -28.81
C ARG A 266 -28.91 -17.01 -29.92
N ASP A 267 -29.05 -17.72 -31.03
CA ASP A 267 -29.91 -17.38 -32.17
C ASP A 267 -31.40 -17.63 -31.92
N ARG A 268 -31.75 -18.44 -30.91
CA ARG A 268 -33.14 -18.81 -30.64
C ARG A 268 -33.96 -17.57 -30.28
N MET A 269 -35.01 -17.32 -31.05
CA MET A 269 -35.97 -16.25 -30.76
C MET A 269 -36.88 -16.65 -29.59
N ALA A 270 -36.78 -15.92 -28.49
CA ALA A 270 -37.76 -15.92 -27.41
C ALA A 270 -38.93 -14.99 -27.75
N THR A 271 -40.08 -15.20 -27.09
CA THR A 271 -41.23 -14.29 -27.12
C THR A 271 -41.51 -13.83 -25.70
N VAL A 272 -41.60 -12.51 -25.48
CA VAL A 272 -41.86 -11.92 -24.16
C VAL A 272 -43.32 -12.21 -23.77
N SER A 273 -43.53 -13.04 -22.74
CA SER A 273 -44.87 -13.33 -22.23
C SER A 273 -45.48 -12.13 -21.49
N ALA A 274 -46.80 -12.13 -21.29
CA ALA A 274 -47.45 -11.12 -20.46
C ALA A 274 -46.98 -11.18 -18.98
N GLY A 275 -46.61 -12.36 -18.48
CA GLY A 275 -46.05 -12.54 -17.14
C GLY A 275 -44.65 -11.94 -17.00
N ALA A 276 -43.75 -12.28 -17.92
CA ALA A 276 -42.40 -11.71 -17.94
C ALA A 276 -42.39 -10.20 -18.23
N ALA A 277 -43.33 -9.71 -19.05
CA ALA A 277 -43.53 -8.26 -19.25
C ALA A 277 -44.03 -7.55 -17.98
N ALA A 278 -44.73 -8.24 -17.08
CA ALA A 278 -45.22 -7.72 -15.81
C ALA A 278 -44.23 -7.89 -14.63
N THR A 279 -43.07 -8.55 -14.84
CA THR A 279 -42.02 -8.68 -13.83
C THR A 279 -41.49 -7.31 -13.39
N GLU A 280 -41.23 -7.16 -12.09
CA GLU A 280 -40.87 -5.89 -11.46
C GLU A 280 -39.59 -5.26 -12.05
N GLY A 281 -39.61 -3.94 -12.20
CA GLY A 281 -38.50 -3.12 -12.69
C GLY A 281 -38.63 -2.73 -14.16
N SER A 282 -38.24 -1.49 -14.49
CA SER A 282 -38.22 -0.95 -15.85
C SER A 282 -37.03 -1.42 -16.68
N ALA A 283 -35.97 -1.94 -16.05
CA ALA A 283 -34.74 -2.35 -16.69
C ALA A 283 -34.97 -3.27 -17.91
N GLY A 284 -34.46 -2.86 -19.07
CA GLY A 284 -34.53 -3.59 -20.34
C GLY A 284 -35.71 -3.21 -21.26
N ASN A 285 -36.76 -2.53 -20.76
CA ASN A 285 -37.91 -2.05 -21.55
C ASN A 285 -38.67 -3.09 -22.43
N LEU A 286 -38.46 -4.39 -22.19
CA LEU A 286 -39.11 -5.48 -22.92
C LEU A 286 -40.65 -5.42 -22.79
N SER A 287 -41.34 -5.61 -23.91
CA SER A 287 -42.81 -5.48 -24.02
C SER A 287 -43.51 -6.80 -24.37
N ALA A 288 -44.73 -7.01 -23.88
CA ALA A 288 -45.46 -8.28 -24.13
C ALA A 288 -45.69 -8.52 -25.64
N GLY A 289 -45.46 -9.75 -26.10
CA GLY A 289 -45.55 -10.15 -27.50
C GLY A 289 -44.33 -9.80 -28.35
N GLU A 290 -43.36 -9.05 -27.82
CA GLU A 290 -42.08 -8.77 -28.47
C GLU A 290 -41.29 -10.07 -28.68
N ARG A 291 -40.50 -10.15 -29.76
CA ARG A 291 -39.60 -11.28 -30.04
C ARG A 291 -38.16 -10.81 -30.07
N VAL A 292 -37.30 -11.47 -29.30
CA VAL A 292 -35.88 -11.10 -29.13
C VAL A 292 -35.04 -12.38 -29.10
N ALA A 293 -33.85 -12.35 -29.70
CA ALA A 293 -32.90 -13.47 -29.67
C ALA A 293 -32.34 -13.66 -28.25
N ILE A 294 -32.02 -14.90 -27.87
CA ILE A 294 -31.43 -15.21 -26.55
C ILE A 294 -30.08 -14.51 -26.35
N GLY A 295 -29.24 -14.39 -27.39
CA GLY A 295 -27.98 -13.64 -27.32
C GLY A 295 -28.17 -12.17 -26.94
N ASP A 296 -29.12 -11.49 -27.58
CA ASP A 296 -29.49 -10.11 -27.24
C ASP A 296 -30.06 -10.02 -25.82
N LEU A 297 -30.85 -11.01 -25.38
CA LEU A 297 -31.38 -11.05 -24.02
C LEU A 297 -30.30 -11.24 -22.94
N LEU A 298 -29.13 -11.82 -23.26
CA LEU A 298 -27.98 -11.82 -22.33
C LEU A 298 -27.45 -10.39 -22.09
N TYR A 299 -27.41 -9.54 -23.13
CA TYR A 299 -27.07 -8.13 -22.96
C TYR A 299 -28.14 -7.40 -22.12
N ALA A 300 -29.44 -7.63 -22.37
CA ALA A 300 -30.52 -7.06 -21.55
C ALA A 300 -30.46 -7.52 -20.07
N LEU A 301 -30.12 -8.79 -19.85
CA LEU A 301 -29.95 -9.42 -18.53
C LEU A 301 -28.78 -8.80 -17.76
N LEU A 302 -27.62 -8.62 -18.40
CA LEU A 302 -26.37 -8.29 -17.72
C LEU A 302 -26.07 -6.78 -17.68
N LEU A 303 -26.41 -6.02 -18.73
CA LEU A 303 -26.17 -4.56 -18.81
C LEU A 303 -27.12 -3.77 -17.87
N PRO A 304 -28.40 -3.48 -18.20
CA PRO A 304 -29.30 -2.74 -17.32
C PRO A 304 -29.82 -3.59 -16.15
N SER A 305 -29.37 -4.85 -16.04
CA SER A 305 -29.77 -5.78 -14.98
C SER A 305 -31.24 -6.23 -15.06
N SER A 306 -31.79 -6.43 -16.27
CA SER A 306 -33.22 -6.67 -16.49
C SER A 306 -33.75 -7.93 -15.79
N ASN A 307 -34.78 -7.77 -14.97
CA ASN A 307 -35.52 -8.89 -14.38
C ASN A 307 -36.42 -9.57 -15.42
N LYS A 308 -37.03 -8.78 -16.31
CA LYS A 308 -37.86 -9.28 -17.42
C LYS A 308 -37.07 -10.21 -18.33
N ALA A 309 -35.85 -9.83 -18.73
CA ALA A 309 -34.99 -10.69 -19.56
C ALA A 309 -34.69 -12.03 -18.88
N ALA A 310 -34.46 -12.05 -17.57
CA ALA A 310 -34.22 -13.28 -16.81
C ALA A 310 -35.41 -14.25 -16.84
N GLU A 311 -36.64 -13.73 -16.71
CA GLU A 311 -37.85 -14.56 -16.79
C GLU A 311 -38.15 -15.00 -18.23
N VAL A 312 -37.95 -14.13 -19.25
CA VAL A 312 -38.10 -14.53 -20.67
C VAL A 312 -37.13 -15.66 -21.05
N ILE A 313 -35.88 -15.59 -20.59
CA ILE A 313 -34.88 -16.66 -20.76
C ILE A 313 -35.36 -17.96 -20.08
N ALA A 314 -35.78 -17.86 -18.81
CA ALA A 314 -36.22 -19.03 -18.04
C ALA A 314 -37.48 -19.69 -18.63
N GLU A 315 -38.49 -18.91 -19.00
CA GLU A 315 -39.70 -19.37 -19.68
C GLU A 315 -39.36 -20.08 -21.01
N THR A 316 -38.45 -19.51 -21.81
CA THR A 316 -38.02 -20.06 -23.11
C THR A 316 -37.33 -21.44 -22.98
N ALA A 317 -36.62 -21.69 -21.87
CA ALA A 317 -36.04 -22.99 -21.54
C ALA A 317 -37.01 -23.98 -20.86
N GLY A 318 -38.20 -23.51 -20.49
CA GLY A 318 -39.11 -24.14 -19.53
C GLY A 318 -38.73 -23.76 -18.10
N ARG A 319 -39.49 -22.85 -17.46
CA ARG A 319 -39.08 -22.16 -16.22
C ARG A 319 -38.68 -23.10 -15.08
N GLU A 320 -39.40 -24.19 -14.87
CA GLU A 320 -39.06 -25.19 -13.85
C GLU A 320 -37.73 -25.90 -14.14
N ARG A 321 -37.54 -26.36 -15.39
CA ARG A 321 -36.29 -26.96 -15.87
C ARG A 321 -35.11 -25.99 -15.72
N PHE A 322 -35.33 -24.71 -16.01
CA PHE A 322 -34.33 -23.66 -15.84
C PHE A 322 -33.95 -23.44 -14.37
N MET A 323 -34.93 -23.26 -13.48
CA MET A 323 -34.69 -23.10 -12.04
C MET A 323 -34.02 -24.32 -11.41
N LYS A 324 -34.37 -25.53 -11.87
CA LYS A 324 -33.67 -26.77 -11.50
C LYS A 324 -32.20 -26.72 -11.95
N ALA A 325 -31.96 -26.41 -13.23
CA ALA A 325 -30.61 -26.33 -13.80
C ALA A 325 -29.72 -25.24 -13.16
N MET A 326 -30.29 -24.13 -12.69
CA MET A 326 -29.55 -23.13 -11.88
C MET A 326 -29.04 -23.71 -10.58
N ASN A 327 -29.91 -24.38 -9.82
CA ASN A 327 -29.56 -24.99 -8.54
C ASN A 327 -28.68 -26.25 -8.70
N GLU A 328 -28.73 -26.93 -9.84
CA GLU A 328 -27.82 -28.05 -10.16
C GLU A 328 -26.43 -27.54 -10.59
N THR A 329 -26.37 -26.49 -11.40
CA THR A 329 -25.10 -25.89 -11.86
C THR A 329 -24.26 -25.41 -10.68
N VAL A 330 -24.79 -24.60 -9.76
CA VAL A 330 -23.98 -24.10 -8.63
C VAL A 330 -23.51 -25.20 -7.68
N ARG A 331 -24.33 -26.26 -7.46
CA ARG A 331 -23.86 -27.44 -6.70
C ARG A 331 -22.70 -28.15 -7.41
N SER A 332 -22.73 -28.26 -8.73
CA SER A 332 -21.61 -28.84 -9.50
C SER A 332 -20.35 -27.96 -9.52
N LEU A 333 -20.46 -26.68 -9.16
CA LEU A 333 -19.33 -25.77 -8.92
C LEU A 333 -18.82 -25.78 -7.47
N GLY A 334 -19.35 -26.66 -6.60
CA GLY A 334 -18.98 -26.70 -5.18
C GLY A 334 -19.60 -25.61 -4.31
N MET A 335 -20.48 -24.75 -4.88
CA MET A 335 -21.20 -23.68 -4.19
C MET A 335 -22.33 -24.25 -3.31
N SER A 336 -21.94 -24.97 -2.27
CA SER A 336 -22.80 -25.84 -1.46
C SER A 336 -23.88 -25.10 -0.66
N THR A 337 -23.67 -23.81 -0.38
CA THR A 337 -24.59 -22.97 0.41
C THR A 337 -25.52 -22.15 -0.49
N THR A 338 -25.27 -22.14 -1.80
CA THR A 338 -26.03 -21.34 -2.77
C THR A 338 -27.36 -21.97 -3.17
N SER A 339 -28.42 -21.16 -3.25
CA SER A 339 -29.70 -21.57 -3.83
C SER A 339 -30.49 -20.42 -4.46
N PHE A 340 -31.31 -20.75 -5.47
CA PHE A 340 -32.13 -19.79 -6.21
C PHE A 340 -33.62 -20.17 -6.19
N LYS A 341 -34.48 -19.16 -6.01
CA LYS A 341 -35.95 -19.24 -6.12
C LYS A 341 -36.49 -18.52 -7.36
N ASP A 342 -35.75 -17.57 -7.91
CA ASP A 342 -36.07 -16.89 -9.18
C ASP A 342 -34.80 -16.65 -10.03
N PRO A 343 -34.90 -16.44 -11.36
CA PRO A 343 -33.74 -16.29 -12.24
C PRO A 343 -33.15 -14.87 -12.25
N SER A 344 -33.77 -13.91 -11.56
CA SER A 344 -33.37 -12.50 -11.58
C SER A 344 -32.62 -12.06 -10.31
N GLY A 345 -32.88 -12.68 -9.16
CA GLY A 345 -32.45 -12.18 -7.86
C GLY A 345 -33.34 -11.07 -7.31
N LEU A 346 -34.64 -11.09 -7.63
CA LEU A 346 -35.65 -10.29 -6.93
C LEU A 346 -36.01 -10.92 -5.58
N SER A 347 -35.97 -12.24 -5.46
CA SER A 347 -36.27 -12.92 -4.21
C SER A 347 -35.11 -12.75 -3.21
N PRO A 348 -35.36 -12.32 -1.96
CA PRO A 348 -34.36 -12.38 -0.89
C PRO A 348 -33.99 -13.81 -0.50
N LYS A 349 -34.64 -14.83 -1.10
CA LYS A 349 -34.31 -16.25 -0.98
C LYS A 349 -33.35 -16.74 -2.08
N ASN A 350 -32.86 -15.86 -2.96
CA ASN A 350 -31.66 -16.11 -3.76
C ASN A 350 -30.43 -15.82 -2.89
N ILE A 351 -29.89 -16.87 -2.28
CA ILE A 351 -28.89 -16.81 -1.21
C ILE A 351 -27.59 -17.48 -1.68
N SER A 352 -26.46 -16.93 -1.27
CA SER A 352 -25.10 -17.46 -1.48
C SER A 352 -24.17 -16.93 -0.38
N THR A 353 -22.92 -17.36 -0.38
CA THR A 353 -21.83 -16.83 0.47
C THR A 353 -20.83 -16.05 -0.38
N ALA A 354 -19.93 -15.27 0.22
CA ALA A 354 -18.87 -14.60 -0.54
C ALA A 354 -17.89 -15.62 -1.15
N ASN A 355 -17.57 -16.68 -0.41
CA ASN A 355 -16.76 -17.81 -0.86
C ASN A 355 -17.37 -18.51 -2.09
N ASP A 356 -18.66 -18.88 -2.03
CA ASP A 356 -19.37 -19.51 -3.15
C ASP A 356 -19.33 -18.63 -4.42
N ILE A 357 -19.46 -17.31 -4.28
CA ILE A 357 -19.42 -16.37 -5.42
C ILE A 357 -18.02 -16.26 -6.04
N VAL A 358 -16.94 -16.52 -5.28
CA VAL A 358 -15.60 -16.60 -5.86
C VAL A 358 -15.42 -17.87 -6.69
N LEU A 359 -15.98 -19.02 -6.28
CA LEU A 359 -16.00 -20.23 -7.13
C LEU A 359 -16.72 -19.98 -8.46
N LEU A 360 -17.80 -19.19 -8.43
CA LEU A 360 -18.48 -18.71 -9.64
C LEU A 360 -17.59 -17.81 -10.49
N ALA A 361 -16.83 -16.89 -9.88
CA ALA A 361 -15.89 -16.01 -10.58
C ALA A 361 -14.74 -16.78 -11.25
N GLU A 362 -14.17 -17.78 -10.55
CA GLU A 362 -13.15 -18.68 -11.09
C GLU A 362 -13.67 -19.48 -12.27
N HIS A 363 -14.88 -20.06 -12.15
CA HIS A 363 -15.48 -20.81 -13.25
C HIS A 363 -15.79 -19.93 -14.47
N LEU A 364 -16.37 -18.73 -14.27
CA LEU A 364 -16.61 -17.77 -15.36
C LEU A 364 -15.31 -17.38 -16.07
N LEU A 365 -14.26 -17.05 -15.31
CA LEU A 365 -12.97 -16.62 -15.85
C LEU A 365 -12.25 -17.71 -16.67
N ALA A 366 -12.48 -18.98 -16.34
CA ALA A 366 -11.84 -20.12 -17.01
C ALA A 366 -12.70 -20.80 -18.10
N ASN A 367 -14.04 -20.69 -18.04
CA ASN A 367 -14.95 -21.49 -18.87
C ASN A 367 -16.06 -20.70 -19.60
N ALA A 368 -16.30 -19.44 -19.22
CA ALA A 368 -17.29 -18.58 -19.88
C ALA A 368 -16.89 -17.08 -19.86
N PRO A 369 -15.67 -16.71 -20.34
CA PRO A 369 -15.20 -15.32 -20.33
C PRO A 369 -16.10 -14.38 -21.14
N GLU A 370 -16.82 -14.88 -22.15
CA GLU A 370 -17.78 -14.12 -22.95
C GLU A 370 -18.96 -13.58 -22.12
N ILE A 371 -19.29 -14.19 -20.98
CA ILE A 371 -20.26 -13.64 -20.02
C ILE A 371 -19.67 -12.40 -19.32
N LEU A 372 -18.38 -12.41 -19.01
CA LEU A 372 -17.67 -11.28 -18.41
C LEU A 372 -17.52 -10.13 -19.43
N GLU A 373 -17.24 -10.41 -20.70
CA GLU A 373 -17.19 -9.43 -21.80
C GLU A 373 -18.52 -8.68 -21.99
N ILE A 374 -19.66 -9.37 -21.84
CA ILE A 374 -20.97 -8.70 -21.84
C ILE A 374 -21.07 -7.71 -20.67
N THR A 375 -20.46 -7.99 -19.52
CA THR A 375 -20.47 -7.06 -18.36
C THR A 375 -19.49 -5.89 -18.47
N THR A 376 -18.47 -5.96 -19.33
CA THR A 376 -17.56 -4.84 -19.65
C THR A 376 -18.02 -4.01 -20.85
N THR A 377 -19.04 -4.47 -21.60
CA THR A 377 -19.66 -3.68 -22.68
C THR A 377 -20.30 -2.41 -22.12
N PRO A 378 -20.00 -1.19 -22.64
CA PRO A 378 -20.60 0.06 -22.13
C PRO A 378 -22.06 0.24 -22.57
N SER A 379 -22.38 -0.12 -23.82
CA SER A 379 -23.73 -0.08 -24.38
C SER A 379 -23.81 -1.03 -25.58
N TYR A 380 -24.97 -1.65 -25.78
CA TYR A 380 -25.23 -2.62 -26.85
C TYR A 380 -26.53 -2.26 -27.59
N GLY A 381 -26.49 -2.29 -28.93
CA GLY A 381 -27.67 -2.23 -29.78
C GLY A 381 -28.08 -3.64 -30.18
N SER A 382 -29.34 -3.99 -29.94
CA SER A 382 -29.91 -5.30 -30.28
C SER A 382 -29.88 -5.54 -31.79
N LEU A 383 -29.54 -6.78 -32.19
CA LEU A 383 -29.52 -7.22 -33.59
C LEU A 383 -30.89 -7.78 -34.02
N SER A 384 -31.70 -8.24 -33.06
CA SER A 384 -33.01 -8.86 -33.27
C SER A 384 -34.21 -7.96 -32.94
N SER A 385 -34.00 -6.81 -32.30
CA SER A 385 -35.03 -5.86 -31.87
C SER A 385 -34.56 -4.41 -32.06
N LYS A 386 -35.33 -3.43 -31.60
CA LYS A 386 -34.97 -1.99 -31.65
C LYS A 386 -34.35 -1.45 -30.35
N HIS A 387 -34.06 -2.31 -29.38
CA HIS A 387 -33.53 -1.87 -28.08
C HIS A 387 -32.06 -1.46 -28.16
N VAL A 388 -31.72 -0.43 -27.36
CA VAL A 388 -30.35 -0.11 -26.98
C VAL A 388 -30.27 -0.19 -25.47
N TRP A 389 -29.37 -1.02 -24.95
CA TRP A 389 -29.18 -1.24 -23.52
C TRP A 389 -27.81 -0.72 -23.09
N THR A 390 -27.77 0.07 -22.01
CA THR A 390 -26.54 0.71 -21.51
C THR A 390 -26.18 0.18 -20.12
N ASN A 391 -24.89 0.04 -19.85
CA ASN A 391 -24.37 -0.38 -18.56
C ASN A 391 -24.51 0.74 -17.52
N PRO A 392 -25.17 0.52 -16.36
CA PRO A 392 -25.23 1.49 -15.28
C PRO A 392 -23.91 1.57 -14.50
N ASN A 393 -23.05 0.55 -14.56
CA ASN A 393 -21.77 0.48 -13.83
C ASN A 393 -20.66 1.32 -14.49
N ARG A 394 -20.98 2.58 -14.85
CA ARG A 394 -20.06 3.51 -15.55
C ARG A 394 -18.78 3.80 -14.77
N LEU A 395 -18.77 3.63 -13.44
CA LEU A 395 -17.58 3.83 -12.61
C LEU A 395 -16.52 2.75 -12.86
N MET A 396 -16.92 1.49 -13.05
CA MET A 396 -15.97 0.45 -13.47
C MET A 396 -15.76 0.51 -14.99
N VAL A 397 -16.84 0.39 -15.75
CA VAL A 397 -16.79 0.11 -17.20
C VAL A 397 -16.20 1.25 -18.04
N ASN A 398 -16.46 2.52 -17.68
CA ASN A 398 -15.98 3.66 -18.47
C ASN A 398 -14.77 4.37 -17.84
N ARG A 399 -14.29 3.92 -16.66
CA ARG A 399 -13.29 4.67 -15.86
C ARG A 399 -12.24 3.81 -15.15
N ASN A 400 -12.36 2.48 -15.14
CA ASN A 400 -11.35 1.60 -14.56
C ASN A 400 -10.82 0.60 -15.61
N PRO A 401 -9.67 0.85 -16.25
CA PRO A 401 -9.09 -0.06 -17.23
C PRO A 401 -8.61 -1.40 -16.63
N ARG A 402 -8.56 -1.52 -15.29
CA ARG A 402 -8.29 -2.79 -14.60
C ARG A 402 -9.51 -3.74 -14.58
N TYR A 403 -10.74 -3.27 -14.78
CA TYR A 403 -11.95 -4.09 -14.61
C TYR A 403 -12.17 -5.05 -15.78
N ILE A 404 -12.06 -6.36 -15.54
CA ILE A 404 -12.22 -7.40 -16.57
C ILE A 404 -13.63 -8.01 -16.60
N GLY A 405 -14.47 -7.73 -15.61
CA GLY A 405 -15.87 -8.14 -15.59
C GLY A 405 -16.45 -8.33 -14.19
N GLY A 406 -17.75 -8.60 -14.12
CA GLY A 406 -18.47 -8.78 -12.86
C GLY A 406 -19.90 -8.25 -12.89
N LYS A 407 -20.61 -8.37 -11.77
CA LYS A 407 -22.03 -7.97 -11.69
C LYS A 407 -22.34 -7.32 -10.34
N THR A 408 -23.03 -6.19 -10.41
CA THR A 408 -23.62 -5.50 -9.25
C THR A 408 -25.07 -5.92 -9.02
N GLY A 409 -25.52 -5.82 -7.76
CA GLY A 409 -26.90 -6.00 -7.35
C GLY A 409 -27.32 -5.05 -6.21
N TYR A 410 -28.63 -4.95 -6.02
CA TYR A 410 -29.30 -4.33 -4.88
C TYR A 410 -30.75 -4.84 -4.78
N ILE A 411 -31.17 -5.23 -3.57
CA ILE A 411 -32.55 -5.24 -3.06
C ILE A 411 -32.47 -4.86 -1.56
N PRO A 412 -33.53 -4.35 -0.90
CA PRO A 412 -33.46 -3.87 0.48
C PRO A 412 -32.85 -4.88 1.48
N GLU A 413 -33.16 -6.17 1.35
CA GLU A 413 -32.72 -7.26 2.22
C GLU A 413 -31.25 -7.67 1.98
N ALA A 414 -30.76 -7.43 0.77
CA ALA A 414 -29.41 -7.74 0.32
C ALA A 414 -28.41 -6.60 0.58
N GLY A 415 -28.88 -5.36 0.72
CA GLY A 415 -28.03 -4.17 0.61
C GLY A 415 -27.39 -4.07 -0.79
N GLN A 416 -26.28 -3.35 -0.91
CA GLN A 416 -25.50 -3.34 -2.16
C GLN A 416 -24.63 -4.60 -2.24
N THR A 417 -24.68 -5.29 -3.38
CA THR A 417 -23.89 -6.51 -3.64
C THR A 417 -23.04 -6.38 -4.90
N SER A 418 -21.94 -7.13 -4.97
CA SER A 418 -21.20 -7.37 -6.21
C SER A 418 -20.22 -8.54 -6.15
N ILE A 419 -19.96 -9.11 -7.32
CA ILE A 419 -18.66 -9.67 -7.72
C ILE A 419 -18.04 -8.72 -8.74
N ALA A 420 -16.74 -8.45 -8.61
CA ALA A 420 -15.94 -7.75 -9.61
C ALA A 420 -14.56 -8.43 -9.71
N ILE A 421 -14.04 -8.59 -10.93
CA ILE A 421 -12.71 -9.13 -11.19
C ILE A 421 -11.85 -8.04 -11.84
N PHE A 422 -10.60 -7.91 -11.41
CA PHE A 422 -9.68 -6.87 -11.87
C PHE A 422 -8.32 -7.45 -12.26
N SER A 423 -7.70 -6.96 -13.33
CA SER A 423 -6.30 -7.22 -13.68
C SER A 423 -5.40 -6.13 -13.09
N PHE A 424 -4.29 -6.52 -12.50
CA PHE A 424 -3.30 -5.65 -11.88
C PHE A 424 -1.89 -6.09 -12.31
N PRO A 425 -1.04 -5.19 -12.83
CA PRO A 425 0.38 -5.46 -12.90
C PRO A 425 0.94 -5.62 -11.49
N VAL A 426 1.66 -6.71 -11.28
CA VAL A 426 2.48 -6.97 -10.08
C VAL A 426 3.97 -6.83 -10.39
N SER A 427 4.32 -6.77 -11.67
CA SER A 427 5.64 -6.41 -12.20
C SER A 427 5.48 -5.77 -13.59
N GLU A 428 6.55 -5.26 -14.19
CA GLU A 428 6.55 -4.80 -15.60
C GLU A 428 6.12 -5.90 -16.59
N PHE A 429 6.31 -7.17 -16.24
CA PHE A 429 6.09 -8.32 -17.13
C PHE A 429 5.01 -9.30 -16.65
N VAL A 430 4.48 -9.12 -15.43
CA VAL A 430 3.48 -10.01 -14.81
C VAL A 430 2.24 -9.21 -14.39
N GLU A 431 1.08 -9.61 -14.90
CA GLU A 431 -0.24 -9.19 -14.41
C GLU A 431 -0.87 -10.35 -13.63
N LYS A 432 -1.56 -10.05 -12.53
CA LYS A 432 -2.42 -10.96 -11.78
C LYS A 432 -3.86 -10.47 -11.79
N ARG A 433 -4.82 -11.39 -11.64
CA ARG A 433 -6.25 -11.12 -11.58
C ARG A 433 -6.74 -11.31 -10.14
N PHE A 434 -7.60 -10.40 -9.69
CA PHE A 434 -8.14 -10.39 -8.34
C PHE A 434 -9.66 -10.36 -8.37
N ALA A 435 -10.31 -11.35 -7.74
CA ALA A 435 -11.75 -11.36 -7.54
C ALA A 435 -12.09 -10.72 -6.18
N LEU A 436 -12.95 -9.70 -6.23
CA LEU A 436 -13.52 -9.03 -5.06
C LEU A 436 -15.02 -9.28 -4.98
N VAL A 437 -15.46 -9.91 -3.90
CA VAL A 437 -16.87 -10.06 -3.55
C VAL A 437 -17.22 -9.14 -2.38
N LEU A 438 -18.34 -8.43 -2.50
CA LEU A 438 -18.91 -7.56 -1.47
C LEU A 438 -20.39 -7.88 -1.32
N LEU A 439 -20.82 -8.23 -0.11
CA LEU A 439 -22.21 -8.55 0.23
C LEU A 439 -22.72 -7.66 1.38
N ARG A 440 -23.96 -7.17 1.24
CA ARG A 440 -24.60 -6.21 2.15
C ARG A 440 -23.67 -5.05 2.51
N SER A 441 -23.20 -4.36 1.47
CA SER A 441 -22.48 -3.09 1.58
C SER A 441 -23.43 -1.90 1.64
N TYR A 442 -23.04 -0.90 2.42
CA TYR A 442 -23.71 0.41 2.45
C TYR A 442 -23.22 1.31 1.31
N ASN A 443 -21.94 1.22 0.94
CA ASN A 443 -21.32 2.00 -0.14
C ASN A 443 -20.29 1.16 -0.90
N ARG A 444 -20.77 0.20 -1.70
CA ARG A 444 -19.95 -0.74 -2.47
C ARG A 444 -18.90 -0.03 -3.31
N ASP A 445 -19.29 1.10 -3.91
CA ASP A 445 -18.42 1.85 -4.81
C ASP A 445 -17.25 2.50 -4.03
N ALA A 446 -17.43 2.85 -2.75
CA ALA A 446 -16.34 3.26 -1.87
C ALA A 446 -15.49 2.07 -1.38
N ASP A 447 -16.12 0.96 -1.00
CA ASP A 447 -15.44 -0.28 -0.59
C ASP A 447 -14.50 -0.77 -1.70
N THR A 448 -15.01 -0.94 -2.93
CA THR A 448 -14.22 -1.31 -4.11
C THR A 448 -13.05 -0.35 -4.33
N ARG A 449 -13.26 0.97 -4.22
CA ARG A 449 -12.15 1.94 -4.33
C ARG A 449 -11.14 1.83 -3.19
N ALA A 450 -11.50 1.33 -2.01
CA ALA A 450 -10.56 1.12 -0.91
C ALA A 450 -9.74 -0.17 -1.13
N VAL A 451 -10.36 -1.23 -1.63
CA VAL A 451 -9.66 -2.47 -2.01
C VAL A 451 -8.72 -2.26 -3.21
N LEU A 452 -9.16 -1.50 -4.23
CA LEU A 452 -8.31 -1.20 -5.39
C LEU A 452 -7.05 -0.42 -5.00
N ARG A 453 -7.15 0.54 -4.06
CA ARG A 453 -5.98 1.22 -3.48
C ARG A 453 -5.10 0.27 -2.67
N TYR A 454 -5.67 -0.55 -1.78
CA TYR A 454 -4.89 -1.55 -1.05
C TYR A 454 -4.08 -2.48 -1.97
N LEU A 455 -4.62 -2.86 -3.13
CA LEU A 455 -3.88 -3.57 -4.17
C LEU A 455 -2.82 -2.68 -4.84
N GLU A 456 -3.14 -1.44 -5.22
CA GLU A 456 -2.20 -0.47 -5.81
C GLU A 456 -1.01 -0.13 -4.88
N ASP A 457 -1.25 -0.03 -3.58
CA ASP A 457 -0.27 0.36 -2.56
C ASP A 457 0.50 -0.85 -1.98
N GLY A 458 -0.13 -2.03 -1.96
CA GLY A 458 0.38 -3.26 -1.31
C GLY A 458 0.95 -4.33 -2.24
N LEU A 459 0.86 -4.17 -3.56
CA LEU A 459 1.46 -5.11 -4.53
C LEU A 459 2.96 -4.84 -4.71
N VAL A 460 3.77 -5.62 -3.99
CA VAL A 460 5.23 -5.68 -4.17
C VAL A 460 5.62 -6.99 -4.87
N TYR A 461 6.51 -6.92 -5.86
CA TYR A 461 7.11 -8.10 -6.46
C TYR A 461 8.18 -8.68 -5.51
N ASP A 462 7.91 -9.84 -4.91
CA ASP A 462 8.96 -10.65 -4.30
C ASP A 462 9.93 -11.10 -5.40
N THR A 463 11.19 -10.67 -5.27
CA THR A 463 12.22 -10.95 -6.28
C THR A 463 12.72 -12.39 -6.22
N GLY A 464 12.52 -13.10 -5.11
CA GLY A 464 13.17 -14.40 -4.88
C GLY A 464 14.68 -14.30 -4.62
N ILE A 465 15.20 -13.08 -4.44
CA ILE A 465 16.45 -12.87 -3.69
C ILE A 465 16.08 -13.10 -2.22
N PRO A 466 16.67 -14.09 -1.52
CA PRO A 466 16.54 -14.16 -0.07
C PRO A 466 17.03 -12.83 0.50
N PRO A 467 16.32 -12.21 1.46
CA PRO A 467 16.82 -11.01 2.11
C PRO A 467 18.24 -11.29 2.61
N THR A 468 19.20 -10.41 2.28
CA THR A 468 20.59 -10.54 2.72
C THR A 468 20.62 -10.76 4.23
N ASP A 469 21.53 -11.58 4.75
CA ASP A 469 21.40 -12.19 6.08
C ASP A 469 20.95 -11.24 7.21
N ASP A 470 21.37 -9.97 7.20
CA ASP A 470 20.88 -8.90 8.09
C ASP A 470 19.33 -8.84 8.23
N ASP A 471 18.59 -9.00 7.13
CA ASP A 471 17.12 -8.90 7.07
C ASP A 471 16.42 -10.26 7.27
N LEU A 472 17.13 -11.39 7.15
CA LEU A 472 16.65 -12.71 7.62
C LEU A 472 16.89 -12.92 9.12
N PHE A 473 18.02 -12.46 9.67
CA PHE A 473 18.32 -12.49 11.11
C PHE A 473 17.36 -11.62 11.94
N SER A 474 16.73 -10.62 11.32
CA SER A 474 15.67 -9.79 11.89
C SER A 474 14.50 -10.61 12.48
N ARG A 475 14.23 -11.81 11.96
CA ARG A 475 13.08 -12.65 12.35
C ARG A 475 13.38 -13.68 13.43
N PHE A 476 14.63 -14.05 13.67
CA PHE A 476 14.98 -15.13 14.62
C PHE A 476 16.24 -14.92 15.46
N THR A 477 16.61 -13.67 15.78
CA THR A 477 17.46 -13.42 16.98
C THR A 477 16.94 -12.31 17.88
N HIS A 478 16.66 -12.65 19.14
CA HIS A 478 16.91 -11.73 20.25
C HIS A 478 18.43 -11.68 20.48
N SER A 479 19.13 -10.90 19.66
CA SER A 479 20.54 -10.54 19.88
C SER A 479 20.65 -9.02 19.82
N THR A 480 21.22 -8.44 20.87
CA THR A 480 21.28 -6.98 21.05
C THR A 480 22.17 -6.33 19.99
N SER A 481 21.57 -5.62 19.04
CA SER A 481 22.31 -4.62 18.26
C SER A 481 22.91 -3.58 19.21
N THR A 482 24.18 -3.24 18.99
CA THR A 482 24.89 -2.21 19.76
C THR A 482 24.81 -0.83 19.12
N ALA A 483 24.10 -0.69 18.00
CA ALA A 483 23.62 0.61 17.54
C ALA A 483 22.43 1.03 18.43
N PRO A 484 22.38 2.27 18.95
CA PRO A 484 21.30 2.68 19.83
C PRO A 484 19.97 2.75 19.07
N SER A 485 18.94 2.07 19.57
CA SER A 485 17.55 2.22 19.11
C SER A 485 17.13 3.68 19.30
N VAL A 486 17.08 4.43 18.19
CA VAL A 486 16.79 5.87 18.18
C VAL A 486 15.70 6.19 17.15
N ALA A 487 14.79 7.09 17.51
CA ALA A 487 13.74 7.59 16.63
C ALA A 487 13.59 9.11 16.77
N ASN A 488 13.29 9.80 15.65
CA ASN A 488 13.04 11.23 15.62
C ASN A 488 11.55 11.53 15.36
N VAL A 489 11.00 12.49 16.10
CA VAL A 489 9.62 12.95 15.97
C VAL A 489 9.63 14.46 15.80
N ILE A 490 8.99 14.98 14.75
CA ILE A 490 8.83 16.43 14.55
C ILE A 490 7.37 16.81 14.78
N ALA A 491 7.14 17.63 15.81
CA ALA A 491 5.86 18.24 16.10
C ALA A 491 5.82 19.68 15.57
N VAL A 492 4.74 20.08 14.92
CA VAL A 492 4.49 21.45 14.47
C VAL A 492 3.19 22.00 15.06
N GLY A 493 3.03 23.32 15.02
CA GLY A 493 1.86 24.02 15.55
C GLY A 493 0.59 23.92 14.70
N ASN A 494 -0.22 24.98 14.74
CA ASN A 494 -1.52 25.05 14.09
C ASN A 494 -1.40 25.10 12.55
N ILE A 495 -2.30 24.38 11.88
CA ILE A 495 -2.41 24.29 10.42
C ILE A 495 -3.82 24.76 10.05
N LEU A 496 -3.96 26.05 9.73
CA LEU A 496 -5.21 26.68 9.32
C LEU A 496 -5.29 26.71 7.78
N ALA A 497 -5.58 25.55 7.18
CA ALA A 497 -5.78 25.42 5.74
C ALA A 497 -7.28 25.49 5.38
N SER A 498 -7.78 26.69 5.08
CA SER A 498 -9.20 26.94 4.74
C SER A 498 -9.54 26.59 3.28
N ASP A 499 -10.83 26.39 2.99
CA ASP A 499 -11.35 26.30 1.61
C ASP A 499 -11.46 27.67 0.92
N THR A 500 -11.65 28.74 1.70
CA THR A 500 -11.55 30.14 1.25
C THR A 500 -10.18 30.44 0.64
N LEU A 501 -9.09 30.12 1.34
CA LEU A 501 -7.73 30.30 0.84
C LEU A 501 -7.42 29.40 -0.36
N GLU A 502 -8.04 28.23 -0.51
CA GLU A 502 -7.83 27.42 -1.72
C GLU A 502 -8.31 28.18 -2.96
N MET A 503 -9.45 28.88 -2.87
CA MET A 503 -9.98 29.67 -3.97
C MET A 503 -9.07 30.86 -4.31
N GLU A 504 -8.52 31.55 -3.30
CA GLU A 504 -7.53 32.62 -3.52
C GLU A 504 -6.21 32.09 -4.11
N LEU A 505 -5.68 30.99 -3.59
CA LEU A 505 -4.46 30.36 -4.11
C LEU A 505 -4.64 29.97 -5.58
N LEU A 506 -5.77 29.33 -5.94
CA LEU A 506 -6.07 28.92 -7.31
C LEU A 506 -6.21 30.12 -8.26
N GLN A 507 -6.86 31.21 -7.83
CA GLN A 507 -6.93 32.46 -8.62
C GLN A 507 -5.54 33.06 -8.88
N ARG A 508 -4.62 32.94 -7.92
CA ARG A 508 -3.22 33.38 -8.04
C ARG A 508 -2.30 32.35 -8.72
N GLY A 509 -2.84 31.27 -9.30
CA GLY A 509 -2.06 30.21 -9.96
C GLY A 509 -1.23 29.33 -9.00
N SER A 510 -1.56 29.35 -7.71
CA SER A 510 -0.94 28.57 -6.64
C SER A 510 -1.86 27.43 -6.15
N SER A 511 -1.40 26.66 -5.17
CA SER A 511 -2.18 25.60 -4.51
C SER A 511 -1.53 25.20 -3.18
N TYR A 512 -2.26 24.46 -2.33
CA TYR A 512 -1.68 23.89 -1.11
C TYR A 512 -0.46 22.99 -1.37
N SER A 513 -0.41 22.32 -2.52
CA SER A 513 0.75 21.52 -2.92
C SER A 513 2.01 22.36 -3.20
N LYS A 514 1.87 23.66 -3.51
CA LYS A 514 3.00 24.61 -3.58
C LYS A 514 3.33 25.22 -2.22
N VAL A 515 2.32 25.53 -1.40
CA VAL A 515 2.46 26.02 -0.01
C VAL A 515 3.33 25.07 0.81
N PHE A 516 2.95 23.79 0.91
CA PHE A 516 3.69 22.82 1.73
C PHE A 516 4.89 22.17 1.00
N ALA A 517 5.27 22.67 -0.18
CA ALA A 517 6.40 22.14 -0.95
C ALA A 517 7.77 22.41 -0.30
N ALA A 518 7.90 23.52 0.45
CA ALA A 518 9.15 23.89 1.12
C ALA A 518 9.33 23.20 2.49
N SER A 519 8.29 22.55 3.02
CA SER A 519 8.31 21.88 4.33
C SER A 519 8.97 20.50 4.30
N THR A 520 9.96 20.31 3.44
CA THR A 520 10.66 19.03 3.21
C THR A 520 11.48 18.55 4.40
N TYR A 521 11.79 19.43 5.36
CA TYR A 521 12.41 19.06 6.64
C TYR A 521 11.56 18.13 7.50
N LEU A 522 10.26 17.98 7.20
CA LEU A 522 9.38 16.98 7.81
C LEU A 522 9.58 15.57 7.21
N LYS A 523 10.30 15.43 6.09
CA LYS A 523 10.56 14.14 5.42
C LYS A 523 11.83 13.51 5.98
N GLY A 524 11.71 12.30 6.51
CA GLY A 524 12.77 11.64 7.29
C GLY A 524 12.58 11.75 8.80
N ALA A 525 11.53 12.45 9.27
CA ALA A 525 11.00 12.23 10.60
C ALA A 525 10.25 10.89 10.67
N SER A 526 10.51 10.10 11.71
CA SER A 526 9.83 8.82 11.94
C SER A 526 8.33 9.02 12.22
N ILE A 527 8.00 10.16 12.85
CA ILE A 527 6.66 10.70 13.01
C ILE A 527 6.73 12.21 12.76
N ALA A 528 5.87 12.73 11.89
CA ALA A 528 5.70 14.18 11.68
C ALA A 528 4.23 14.54 11.85
N PHE A 529 3.92 15.49 12.74
CA PHE A 529 2.54 15.81 13.09
C PHE A 529 2.32 17.26 13.49
N GLY A 530 1.06 17.72 13.42
CA GLY A 530 0.66 19.04 13.89
C GLY A 530 -0.83 19.12 14.25
N ASN A 531 -1.32 20.33 14.52
CA ASN A 531 -2.72 20.59 14.88
C ASN A 531 -3.52 21.08 13.67
N LEU A 532 -4.40 20.24 13.10
CA LEU A 532 -5.27 20.65 11.99
C LEU A 532 -6.50 21.38 12.52
N VAL A 533 -6.64 22.64 12.15
CA VAL A 533 -7.72 23.51 12.63
C VAL A 533 -8.81 23.62 11.57
N GLY A 534 -10.01 23.12 11.89
CA GLY A 534 -11.16 23.04 10.98
C GLY A 534 -11.49 21.62 10.55
N ALA A 535 -12.74 21.38 10.16
CA ALA A 535 -13.22 20.06 9.75
C ALA A 535 -12.94 19.80 8.25
N VAL A 536 -12.50 18.59 7.91
CA VAL A 536 -12.32 18.14 6.52
C VAL A 536 -13.63 17.56 6.01
N THR A 537 -14.52 18.43 5.55
CA THR A 537 -15.88 18.02 5.18
C THR A 537 -16.48 18.87 4.06
N THR A 538 -17.33 18.24 3.26
CA THR A 538 -18.21 18.88 2.25
C THR A 538 -19.68 18.78 2.66
N ALA A 539 -19.95 18.41 3.92
CA ALA A 539 -21.26 18.07 4.45
C ALA A 539 -21.44 18.61 5.88
N GLY A 540 -22.50 18.15 6.56
CA GLY A 540 -22.86 18.60 7.90
C GLY A 540 -23.56 19.96 7.92
N THR A 541 -24.22 20.23 9.05
CA THR A 541 -24.82 21.53 9.37
C THR A 541 -23.92 22.24 10.36
N ARG A 542 -23.83 23.57 10.26
CA ARG A 542 -23.15 24.40 11.27
C ARG A 542 -23.71 24.08 12.66
N ALA A 543 -22.83 23.71 13.59
CA ALA A 543 -23.16 23.25 14.94
C ALA A 543 -22.50 24.09 16.04
N THR A 544 -21.77 25.15 15.65
CA THR A 544 -21.12 26.13 16.53
C THR A 544 -21.59 27.55 16.21
N GLU A 545 -21.73 28.37 17.25
CA GLU A 545 -21.81 29.83 17.13
C GLU A 545 -20.39 30.40 16.98
N GLY A 546 -20.23 31.51 16.27
CA GLY A 546 -18.90 32.03 15.88
C GLY A 546 -18.41 31.51 14.50
N SER A 547 -17.17 31.80 14.15
CA SER A 547 -16.58 31.50 12.84
C SER A 547 -16.32 30.00 12.65
N THR A 548 -16.94 29.38 11.65
CA THR A 548 -16.69 27.97 11.29
C THR A 548 -15.51 27.83 10.32
N LEU A 549 -14.59 26.91 10.60
CA LEU A 549 -13.49 26.57 9.69
C LEU A 549 -13.74 25.24 8.98
N ARG A 550 -13.27 25.16 7.73
CA ARG A 550 -13.38 23.98 6.86
C ARG A 550 -12.11 23.83 6.05
N THR A 551 -11.59 22.62 6.01
CA THR A 551 -10.39 22.26 5.25
C THR A 551 -10.73 21.44 4.02
N PRO A 552 -10.23 21.79 2.82
CA PRO A 552 -10.46 21.00 1.62
C PRO A 552 -9.55 19.77 1.58
N ARG A 553 -10.04 18.66 1.01
CA ARG A 553 -9.26 17.39 0.84
C ARG A 553 -7.86 17.61 0.25
N ARG A 554 -7.71 18.57 -0.68
CA ARG A 554 -6.43 18.88 -1.35
C ARG A 554 -5.37 19.41 -0.38
N ALA A 555 -5.75 20.04 0.73
CA ALA A 555 -4.83 20.39 1.80
C ALA A 555 -4.26 19.14 2.48
N LEU A 556 -5.09 18.13 2.81
CA LEU A 556 -4.59 16.85 3.36
C LEU A 556 -3.60 16.17 2.42
N THR A 557 -3.88 16.16 1.11
CA THR A 557 -2.94 15.60 0.12
C THR A 557 -1.60 16.33 0.12
N ALA A 558 -1.59 17.65 0.30
CA ALA A 558 -0.37 18.44 0.37
C ALA A 558 0.39 18.27 1.71
N LEU A 559 -0.33 18.15 2.83
CA LEU A 559 0.26 17.88 4.15
C LEU A 559 0.91 16.49 4.20
N SER A 560 0.21 15.46 3.73
CA SER A 560 0.78 14.11 3.55
C SER A 560 2.01 14.14 2.64
N ALA A 561 1.94 14.83 1.50
CA ALA A 561 3.07 15.00 0.58
C ALA A 561 4.22 15.87 1.14
N SER A 562 4.04 16.59 2.25
CA SER A 562 5.11 17.30 2.96
C SER A 562 5.87 16.40 3.96
N GLY A 563 5.25 15.29 4.40
CA GLY A 563 5.81 14.36 5.39
C GLY A 563 4.89 14.12 6.60
N ILE A 564 3.88 14.97 6.80
CA ILE A 564 2.95 14.87 7.94
C ILE A 564 2.15 13.57 7.84
N ASN A 565 2.26 12.74 8.87
CA ASN A 565 1.72 11.39 8.92
C ASN A 565 0.86 11.10 10.16
N ALA A 566 0.73 12.06 11.09
CA ALA A 566 -0.33 12.13 12.09
C ALA A 566 -0.87 13.56 12.23
N LEU A 567 -2.12 13.75 12.65
CA LEU A 567 -2.70 15.06 12.94
C LEU A 567 -3.52 15.03 14.22
N HIS A 568 -3.25 15.98 15.12
CA HIS A 568 -4.15 16.34 16.20
C HIS A 568 -5.32 17.13 15.62
N ILE A 569 -6.53 16.69 15.93
CA ILE A 569 -7.76 17.37 15.48
C ILE A 569 -8.69 17.75 16.63
N ALA A 570 -8.34 17.42 17.88
CA ALA A 570 -9.16 17.64 19.06
C ALA A 570 -9.10 19.09 19.58
N ASN A 571 -9.37 20.05 18.69
CA ASN A 571 -9.44 21.48 18.97
C ASN A 571 -10.89 22.01 18.89
N GLU A 572 -11.08 23.28 19.22
CA GLU A 572 -12.38 23.96 19.27
C GLU A 572 -13.19 23.88 17.95
N HIS A 573 -12.51 23.90 16.80
CA HIS A 573 -13.12 23.87 15.47
C HIS A 573 -13.54 22.46 15.00
N LEU A 574 -13.19 21.39 15.73
CA LEU A 574 -13.61 20.03 15.39
C LEU A 574 -15.14 19.86 15.37
N GLY A 575 -15.84 20.67 16.17
CA GLY A 575 -17.30 20.65 16.29
C GLY A 575 -18.06 21.36 15.16
N ASP A 576 -17.41 22.17 14.34
CA ASP A 576 -18.08 23.22 13.54
C ASP A 576 -19.21 22.74 12.62
N TRP A 577 -19.05 21.54 12.06
CA TRP A 577 -19.99 20.94 11.09
C TRP A 577 -20.75 19.73 11.67
N GLY A 578 -20.80 19.65 13.00
CA GLY A 578 -21.50 18.60 13.75
C GLY A 578 -20.89 17.20 13.60
N ARG A 579 -21.57 16.19 14.17
CA ARG A 579 -21.12 14.79 14.10
C ARG A 579 -20.93 14.28 12.66
N THR A 580 -21.69 14.80 11.69
CA THR A 580 -21.54 14.47 10.26
C THR A 580 -20.22 15.00 9.68
N GLY A 581 -19.87 16.25 9.98
CA GLY A 581 -18.60 16.83 9.56
C GLY A 581 -17.39 16.16 10.22
N LEU A 582 -17.51 15.83 11.52
CA LEU A 582 -16.51 15.03 12.23
C LEU A 582 -16.34 13.64 11.61
N GLY A 583 -17.43 12.90 11.38
CA GLY A 583 -17.39 11.58 10.74
C GLY A 583 -16.76 11.60 9.35
N GLN A 584 -17.04 12.65 8.55
CA GLN A 584 -16.31 12.83 7.28
C GLN A 584 -14.84 13.15 7.52
N THR A 585 -14.49 14.02 8.47
CA THR A 585 -13.09 14.39 8.77
C THR A 585 -12.25 13.18 9.13
N LEU A 586 -12.76 12.29 10.00
CA LEU A 586 -12.11 11.02 10.36
C LEU A 586 -11.90 10.12 9.13
N GLY A 587 -12.92 9.99 8.28
CA GLY A 587 -12.83 9.23 7.03
C GLY A 587 -11.83 9.82 6.03
N GLU A 588 -11.78 11.14 5.88
CA GLU A 588 -10.88 11.85 4.97
C GLU A 588 -9.42 11.74 5.40
N LEU A 589 -9.13 11.85 6.71
CA LEU A 589 -7.78 11.65 7.27
C LEU A 589 -7.31 10.20 7.10
N LYS A 590 -8.18 9.22 7.39
CA LYS A 590 -7.91 7.81 7.16
C LYS A 590 -7.69 7.48 5.67
N LEU A 591 -8.39 8.17 4.76
CA LEU A 591 -8.18 8.05 3.31
C LEU A 591 -6.91 8.76 2.81
N ALA A 592 -6.28 9.61 3.62
CA ALA A 592 -5.00 10.27 3.34
C ALA A 592 -3.79 9.57 3.98
N GLY A 593 -3.99 8.47 4.71
CA GLY A 593 -2.93 7.76 5.44
C GLY A 593 -2.39 8.53 6.64
N ILE A 594 -3.19 9.43 7.22
CA ILE A 594 -2.80 10.27 8.37
C ILE A 594 -3.45 9.72 9.64
N ASP A 595 -2.63 9.40 10.64
CA ASP A 595 -3.12 8.96 11.96
C ASP A 595 -3.86 10.10 12.68
N VAL A 596 -4.99 9.78 13.33
CA VAL A 596 -5.83 10.77 14.01
C VAL A 596 -5.53 10.78 15.51
N LEU A 597 -5.22 11.96 16.06
CA LEU A 597 -5.03 12.15 17.50
C LEU A 597 -6.20 12.90 18.14
N GLY A 598 -6.81 12.26 19.14
CA GLY A 598 -7.77 12.86 20.08
C GLY A 598 -9.25 12.77 19.71
N ALA A 599 -9.59 12.20 18.55
CA ALA A 599 -10.97 11.90 18.17
C ALA A 599 -11.07 10.58 17.41
N GLY A 600 -12.28 10.02 17.33
CA GLY A 600 -12.53 8.78 16.61
C GLY A 600 -14.03 8.47 16.48
N ASP A 601 -14.36 7.43 15.69
CA ASP A 601 -15.74 7.08 15.29
C ASP A 601 -16.68 6.75 16.46
N ASN A 602 -16.13 6.54 17.65
CA ASN A 602 -16.83 6.25 18.90
C ASN A 602 -15.89 6.46 20.11
N GLY A 603 -16.46 6.45 21.32
CA GLY A 603 -15.69 6.67 22.55
C GLY A 603 -14.57 5.66 22.84
N ARG A 604 -14.57 4.46 22.24
CA ARG A 604 -13.41 3.55 22.32
C ARG A 604 -12.31 4.01 21.36
N ALA A 605 -12.67 4.35 20.12
CA ALA A 605 -11.72 4.84 19.12
C ALA A 605 -11.04 6.16 19.54
N ALA A 606 -11.78 7.10 20.13
CA ALA A 606 -11.21 8.34 20.66
C ALA A 606 -10.24 8.14 21.85
N ARG A 607 -10.29 6.96 22.51
CA ARG A 607 -9.34 6.52 23.56
C ARG A 607 -8.23 5.61 23.01
N GLY A 608 -8.14 5.45 21.69
CA GLY A 608 -7.05 4.72 21.05
C GLY A 608 -5.74 5.50 21.17
N VAL A 609 -4.69 4.84 21.67
CA VAL A 609 -3.32 5.31 21.52
C VAL A 609 -2.83 4.83 20.15
N VAL A 610 -2.39 5.75 19.31
CA VAL A 610 -1.71 5.42 18.04
C VAL A 610 -0.32 4.91 18.40
N VAL A 611 0.02 3.68 18.02
CA VAL A 611 1.34 3.08 18.33
C VAL A 611 2.10 2.85 17.03
N ARG A 612 3.35 3.30 16.99
CA ARG A 612 4.28 3.08 15.89
C ARG A 612 5.56 2.45 16.43
N GLU A 613 6.07 1.46 15.71
CA GLU A 613 7.34 0.82 16.02
C GLU A 613 8.42 1.33 15.06
N VAL A 614 9.51 1.86 15.61
CA VAL A 614 10.57 2.56 14.88
C VAL A 614 11.91 2.15 15.49
N ASN A 615 12.79 1.52 14.70
CA ASN A 615 14.16 1.17 15.11
C ASN A 615 14.25 0.40 16.45
N GLY A 616 13.23 -0.40 16.78
CA GLY A 616 13.12 -1.15 18.06
C GLY A 616 12.55 -0.35 19.25
N LEU A 617 11.98 0.84 18.99
CA LEU A 617 11.21 1.64 19.94
C LEU A 617 9.71 1.59 19.62
N ARG A 618 8.88 1.28 20.63
CA ARG A 618 7.42 1.42 20.57
C ARG A 618 7.04 2.82 21.05
N LEU A 619 6.74 3.72 20.11
CA LEU A 619 6.28 5.08 20.38
C LEU A 619 4.75 5.13 20.35
N GLY A 620 4.12 5.62 21.42
CA GLY A 620 2.68 5.91 21.45
C GLY A 620 2.36 7.39 21.33
N MET A 621 1.21 7.69 20.74
CA MET A 621 0.63 9.03 20.66
C MET A 621 -0.84 9.02 21.09
N LEU A 622 -1.22 9.98 21.93
CA LEU A 622 -2.61 10.21 22.32
C LEU A 622 -2.97 11.69 22.13
N GLY A 623 -4.23 11.97 21.79
CA GLY A 623 -4.78 13.31 21.81
C GLY A 623 -5.89 13.43 22.86
N VAL A 624 -6.01 14.61 23.46
CA VAL A 624 -7.11 15.00 24.34
C VAL A 624 -7.46 16.48 24.10
N SER A 625 -8.65 16.92 24.51
CA SER A 625 -9.03 18.33 24.45
C SER A 625 -9.55 18.89 25.77
N THR A 626 -9.22 20.15 26.06
CA THR A 626 -9.92 20.96 27.05
C THR A 626 -11.08 21.78 26.44
N VAL A 627 -11.26 21.77 25.11
CA VAL A 627 -12.18 22.66 24.37
C VAL A 627 -13.07 21.94 23.35
N GLY A 628 -14.22 22.55 23.05
CA GLY A 628 -15.23 22.02 22.13
C GLY A 628 -16.60 21.84 22.78
N PRO A 629 -17.67 21.68 21.99
CA PRO A 629 -19.04 21.61 22.50
C PRO A 629 -19.31 20.29 23.25
N GLY A 630 -20.14 20.31 24.29
CA GLY A 630 -20.36 19.16 25.18
C GLY A 630 -20.79 17.85 24.50
N TRP A 631 -21.52 17.92 23.38
CA TRP A 631 -21.90 16.73 22.59
C TRP A 631 -20.68 16.00 22.00
N LEU A 632 -19.57 16.70 21.77
CA LEU A 632 -18.35 16.17 21.18
C LEU A 632 -17.71 15.08 22.06
N PHE A 633 -18.02 15.04 23.36
CA PHE A 633 -17.39 14.12 24.32
C PHE A 633 -18.34 13.04 24.86
N ALA A 634 -19.64 13.19 24.62
CA ALA A 634 -20.67 12.26 25.04
C ALA A 634 -21.02 11.27 23.92
N GLU A 635 -21.38 10.05 24.33
CA GLU A 635 -21.84 8.88 23.55
C GLU A 635 -20.79 7.80 23.23
N LYS A 636 -21.24 6.53 23.29
CA LYS A 636 -20.39 5.32 23.13
C LYS A 636 -20.29 4.82 21.68
N SER A 637 -21.08 5.36 20.76
CA SER A 637 -21.35 4.76 19.43
C SER A 637 -21.44 5.78 18.28
N LEU A 638 -21.12 7.05 18.54
CA LEU A 638 -21.06 8.11 17.51
C LEU A 638 -19.68 8.81 17.56
N PRO A 639 -19.25 9.49 16.47
CA PRO A 639 -17.99 10.20 16.44
C PRO A 639 -17.84 11.23 17.56
N VAL A 640 -16.72 11.17 18.29
CA VAL A 640 -16.43 11.95 19.50
C VAL A 640 -14.93 12.25 19.65
N SER A 641 -14.62 13.26 20.45
CA SER A 641 -13.30 13.63 20.97
C SER A 641 -13.07 13.04 22.37
N LEU A 642 -11.82 12.88 22.80
CA LEU A 642 -11.46 12.57 24.18
C LEU A 642 -11.24 13.85 24.99
N ARG A 643 -11.94 13.98 26.13
CA ARG A 643 -11.86 15.15 27.02
C ARG A 643 -10.71 15.00 28.01
N ALA A 644 -9.99 16.08 28.30
CA ALA A 644 -8.79 16.08 29.14
C ALA A 644 -9.05 15.82 30.64
N ASP A 645 -10.28 15.98 31.11
CA ASP A 645 -10.75 15.63 32.46
C ASP A 645 -11.58 14.33 32.48
N ASP A 646 -11.47 13.50 31.44
CA ASP A 646 -12.11 12.18 31.44
C ASP A 646 -11.50 11.26 32.53
N PRO A 647 -12.31 10.66 33.42
CA PRO A 647 -11.80 9.83 34.51
C PRO A 647 -10.97 8.62 34.07
N SER A 648 -11.11 8.16 32.82
CA SER A 648 -10.31 7.07 32.26
C SER A 648 -8.94 7.50 31.71
N LEU A 649 -8.66 8.80 31.58
CA LEU A 649 -7.43 9.30 30.97
C LEU A 649 -6.17 8.90 31.75
N LEU A 650 -6.05 9.26 33.03
CA LEU A 650 -4.85 8.93 33.81
C LEU A 650 -4.63 7.40 34.00
N PRO A 651 -5.68 6.57 34.15
CA PRO A 651 -5.56 5.11 34.02
C PRO A 651 -5.07 4.64 32.64
N LEU A 652 -5.61 5.20 31.55
CA LEU A 652 -5.21 4.86 30.17
C LEU A 652 -3.74 5.20 29.91
N VAL A 653 -3.29 6.38 30.33
CA VAL A 653 -1.89 6.82 30.19
C VAL A 653 -0.96 5.86 30.93
N ARG A 654 -1.27 5.49 32.18
CA ARG A 654 -0.48 4.51 32.96
C ARG A 654 -0.43 3.12 32.32
N ALA A 655 -1.53 2.67 31.73
CA ALA A 655 -1.56 1.37 31.04
C ALA A 655 -0.71 1.41 29.76
N ALA A 656 -0.88 2.45 28.94
CA ALA A 656 -0.12 2.60 27.70
C ALA A 656 1.39 2.79 27.96
N SER A 657 1.78 3.63 28.92
CA SER A 657 3.19 3.83 29.28
C SER A 657 3.88 2.60 29.88
N ALA A 658 3.13 1.57 30.29
CA ALA A 658 3.70 0.31 30.77
C ALA A 658 4.05 -0.66 29.62
N GLU A 659 3.52 -0.44 28.42
CA GLU A 659 3.77 -1.27 27.23
C GLU A 659 4.68 -0.59 26.19
N LEU A 660 4.87 0.73 26.29
CA LEU A 660 5.56 1.58 25.32
C LEU A 660 6.91 2.05 25.86
N ASP A 661 7.88 2.26 24.96
CA ASP A 661 9.16 2.88 25.34
C ASP A 661 8.95 4.38 25.62
N HIS A 662 8.07 5.05 24.86
CA HIS A 662 7.64 6.43 25.13
C HIS A 662 6.17 6.67 24.74
N LEU A 663 5.52 7.58 25.46
CA LEU A 663 4.17 8.06 25.17
C LEU A 663 4.16 9.60 25.05
N ILE A 664 3.70 10.10 23.90
CA ILE A 664 3.52 11.51 23.56
C ILE A 664 2.03 11.85 23.69
N ILE A 665 1.68 12.92 24.39
CA ILE A 665 0.30 13.37 24.55
C ILE A 665 0.14 14.79 24.01
N THR A 666 -0.87 14.98 23.17
CA THR A 666 -1.23 16.25 22.56
C THR A 666 -2.52 16.78 23.19
N VAL A 667 -2.51 18.03 23.64
CA VAL A 667 -3.62 18.66 24.38
C VAL A 667 -4.15 19.82 23.56
N GLY A 668 -5.37 19.70 23.05
CA GLY A 668 -6.09 20.81 22.42
C GLY A 668 -6.54 21.80 23.48
N LEU A 669 -6.11 23.05 23.35
CA LEU A 669 -6.34 24.17 24.25
C LEU A 669 -7.14 25.27 23.52
N ASP A 670 -7.77 26.13 24.31
CA ASP A 670 -8.40 27.38 23.89
C ASP A 670 -7.38 28.28 23.19
N SER A 671 -7.62 28.67 21.94
CA SER A 671 -6.67 29.46 21.14
C SER A 671 -6.57 30.93 21.55
N ALA A 672 -7.60 31.47 22.21
CA ALA A 672 -7.66 32.85 22.67
C ALA A 672 -6.92 33.08 24.00
N LEU A 673 -6.38 32.01 24.61
CA LEU A 673 -5.73 32.05 25.92
C LEU A 673 -4.31 31.46 25.86
N PRO A 674 -3.36 31.97 26.68
CA PRO A 674 -1.99 31.44 26.70
C PRO A 674 -1.94 29.93 26.94
N GLY A 675 -1.03 29.22 26.26
CA GLY A 675 -0.83 27.79 26.46
C GLY A 675 -0.37 27.43 27.87
N GLU A 676 0.49 28.27 28.48
CA GLU A 676 0.97 28.09 29.84
C GLU A 676 0.03 28.77 30.85
N ARG A 677 -0.84 27.97 31.47
CA ARG A 677 -1.74 28.36 32.57
C ARG A 677 -1.63 27.39 33.74
N ALA A 678 -2.07 27.77 34.94
CA ALA A 678 -1.94 26.94 36.14
C ALA A 678 -2.65 25.57 35.99
N GLU A 679 -3.80 25.58 35.33
CA GLU A 679 -4.65 24.42 35.04
C GLU A 679 -3.96 23.50 34.02
N VAL A 680 -3.37 24.09 32.97
CA VAL A 680 -2.65 23.35 31.92
C VAL A 680 -1.34 22.77 32.44
N ARG A 681 -0.58 23.51 33.27
CA ARG A 681 0.60 22.98 33.98
C ARG A 681 0.21 21.80 34.87
N LYS A 682 -0.85 21.94 35.66
CA LYS A 682 -1.36 20.86 36.53
C LYS A 682 -1.79 19.62 35.72
N LEU A 683 -2.46 19.80 34.59
CA LEU A 683 -2.82 18.71 33.67
C LEU A 683 -1.55 18.05 33.11
N ALA A 684 -0.62 18.82 32.54
CA ALA A 684 0.62 18.31 31.95
C ALA A 684 1.46 17.55 32.99
N HIS A 685 1.65 18.11 34.19
CA HIS A 685 2.30 17.42 35.32
C HIS A 685 1.60 16.10 35.65
N SER A 686 0.27 16.06 35.71
CA SER A 686 -0.49 14.84 36.00
C SER A 686 -0.39 13.76 34.91
N LEU A 687 -0.15 14.16 33.66
CA LEU A 687 0.06 13.26 32.52
C LEU A 687 1.48 12.68 32.52
N ILE A 688 2.50 13.50 32.81
CA ILE A 688 3.88 13.04 33.03
C ILE A 688 3.94 12.09 34.25
N ASP A 689 3.24 12.42 35.35
CA ASP A 689 3.08 11.56 36.52
C ASP A 689 2.33 10.26 36.27
N ALA A 690 1.52 10.22 35.21
CA ALA A 690 0.86 9.01 34.73
C ALA A 690 1.75 8.20 33.76
N GLY A 691 2.95 8.66 33.40
CA GLY A 691 3.90 7.93 32.55
C GLY A 691 4.04 8.46 31.12
N ALA A 692 3.44 9.60 30.77
CA ALA A 692 3.76 10.27 29.52
C ALA A 692 5.21 10.78 29.53
N ARG A 693 5.93 10.63 28.41
CA ARG A 693 7.28 11.23 28.25
C ARG A 693 7.20 12.68 27.80
N VAL A 694 6.21 13.00 26.95
CA VAL A 694 6.09 14.31 26.32
C VAL A 694 4.63 14.77 26.35
N VAL A 695 4.40 16.05 26.69
CA VAL A 695 3.10 16.71 26.60
C VAL A 695 3.22 17.98 25.76
N ILE A 696 2.37 18.14 24.74
CA ILE A 696 2.39 19.30 23.83
C ILE A 696 1.01 19.95 23.78
N GLY A 697 0.95 21.23 24.12
CA GLY A 697 -0.23 22.08 23.94
C GLY A 697 -0.39 22.51 22.47
N MET A 698 -1.63 22.47 21.99
CA MET A 698 -2.04 22.79 20.62
C MET A 698 -3.22 23.78 20.66
N GLY A 699 -3.31 24.73 19.73
CA GLY A 699 -4.39 25.73 19.68
C GLY A 699 -3.92 27.18 19.77
N PRO A 700 -3.21 27.61 20.82
CA PRO A 700 -2.75 29.00 20.95
C PRO A 700 -1.80 29.39 19.80
N SER A 701 -2.06 30.52 19.15
CA SER A 701 -1.36 30.94 17.92
C SER A 701 0.08 31.39 18.10
N VAL A 702 0.52 31.61 19.35
CA VAL A 702 1.89 32.01 19.70
C VAL A 702 2.61 30.83 20.37
N PRO A 703 3.91 30.59 20.06
CA PRO A 703 4.72 29.61 20.78
C PRO A 703 4.74 29.83 22.30
N GLY A 704 4.70 28.74 23.05
CA GLY A 704 4.70 28.75 24.51
C GLY A 704 6.07 28.41 25.10
N ASN A 705 6.17 28.53 26.42
CA ASN A 705 7.36 28.09 27.14
C ASN A 705 7.54 26.56 27.09
N PHE A 706 8.78 26.14 27.31
CA PHE A 706 9.16 24.74 27.51
C PHE A 706 9.49 24.48 28.98
N GLU A 707 9.02 23.35 29.52
CA GLU A 707 9.33 22.91 30.87
C GLU A 707 9.83 21.46 30.83
N ARG A 708 10.93 21.16 31.54
CA ARG A 708 11.32 19.78 31.83
C ARG A 708 10.81 19.41 33.22
N TYR A 709 9.78 18.57 33.27
CA TYR A 709 9.16 18.15 34.52
C TYR A 709 9.52 16.69 34.83
N ARG A 710 10.26 16.48 35.92
CA ARG A 710 10.94 15.21 36.23
C ARG A 710 11.78 14.75 35.03
N GLU A 711 11.45 13.62 34.45
CA GLU A 711 12.10 13.05 33.27
C GLU A 711 11.47 13.49 31.93
N GLY A 712 10.27 14.07 31.98
CA GLY A 712 9.44 14.40 30.83
C GLY A 712 9.64 15.81 30.29
N VAL A 713 9.11 16.05 29.09
CA VAL A 713 9.19 17.31 28.35
C VAL A 713 7.77 17.88 28.15
N ILE A 714 7.58 19.15 28.43
CA ILE A 714 6.32 19.86 28.22
C ILE A 714 6.58 21.05 27.31
N ALA A 715 5.81 21.17 26.23
CA ALA A 715 5.77 22.36 25.37
C ALA A 715 4.37 22.97 25.46
N TYR A 716 4.23 24.18 26.00
CA TYR A 716 2.90 24.72 26.30
C TYR A 716 2.12 25.23 25.08
N SER A 717 2.81 25.57 24.00
CA SER A 717 2.24 25.81 22.67
C SER A 717 3.35 25.75 21.61
N LEU A 718 3.03 25.35 20.38
CA LEU A 718 3.92 25.43 19.22
C LEU A 718 3.57 26.57 18.25
N GLY A 719 2.56 27.40 18.57
CA GLY A 719 2.14 28.54 17.73
C GLY A 719 1.48 28.14 16.41
N ASP A 720 1.52 29.03 15.42
CA ASP A 720 0.98 28.79 14.07
C ASP A 720 2.07 28.25 13.14
N PHE A 721 1.98 26.98 12.73
CA PHE A 721 2.82 26.45 11.66
C PHE A 721 2.44 27.03 10.30
N PHE A 722 1.14 27.13 10.02
CA PHE A 722 0.61 27.72 8.80
C PHE A 722 -0.75 28.39 9.07
N ARG A 723 -0.90 29.65 8.64
CA ARG A 723 -2.14 30.41 8.75
C ARG A 723 -2.37 31.31 7.54
N GLU A 724 -3.64 31.44 7.17
CA GLU A 724 -4.14 32.38 6.16
C GLU A 724 -3.78 33.85 6.53
N PRO A 725 -3.22 34.65 5.60
CA PRO A 725 -3.01 36.07 5.81
C PRO A 725 -4.34 36.81 6.03
N ALA A 726 -4.37 37.75 6.98
CA ALA A 726 -5.57 38.55 7.21
C ALA A 726 -5.95 39.35 5.94
N SER A 727 -7.14 39.07 5.40
CA SER A 727 -7.65 39.75 4.22
C SER A 727 -7.99 41.22 4.52
N LYS A 728 -7.93 42.09 3.50
CA LYS A 728 -8.20 43.54 3.64
C LYS A 728 -9.70 43.90 3.49
N VAL A 729 -10.60 42.93 3.64
CA VAL A 729 -12.05 43.10 3.38
C VAL A 729 -12.86 42.59 4.57
N ASP A 730 -13.84 43.40 4.98
CA ASP A 730 -14.68 43.31 6.17
C ASP A 730 -14.00 43.35 7.55
N SER A 731 -14.13 44.53 8.16
CA SER A 731 -13.87 44.79 9.57
C SER A 731 -14.88 44.07 10.47
N GLY A 732 -14.40 43.21 11.38
CA GLY A 732 -15.26 42.58 12.39
C GLY A 732 -14.56 41.61 13.34
N ALA A 733 -13.50 40.94 12.90
CA ALA A 733 -12.71 40.01 13.73
C ALA A 733 -11.60 40.70 14.53
N GLY A 734 -11.22 40.08 15.65
CA GLY A 734 -10.18 40.55 16.57
C GLY A 734 -8.73 40.35 16.07
N PRO A 735 -7.72 40.72 16.90
CA PRO A 735 -6.36 40.99 16.42
C PRO A 735 -5.53 39.73 16.17
N MET A 736 -5.39 39.34 14.90
CA MET A 736 -4.39 38.36 14.40
C MET A 736 -3.54 38.97 13.26
N SER A 737 -3.16 40.24 13.43
CA SER A 737 -2.38 41.01 12.46
C SER A 737 -0.86 40.74 12.60
N GLY A 738 -0.38 39.71 11.91
CA GLY A 738 1.03 39.34 11.83
C GLY A 738 1.23 38.10 10.95
N PRO A 739 2.48 37.80 10.54
CA PRO A 739 2.80 36.53 9.87
C PRO A 739 2.44 35.33 10.76
N ALA A 740 2.36 34.14 10.18
CA ALA A 740 2.34 32.90 10.95
C ALA A 740 3.72 32.70 11.59
N GLU A 741 3.75 32.54 12.91
CA GLU A 741 4.96 32.23 13.68
C GLU A 741 4.71 31.02 14.56
N GLY A 742 5.52 29.99 14.37
CA GLY A 742 5.40 28.72 15.08
C GLY A 742 6.76 28.09 15.35
N LEU A 743 6.73 26.88 15.91
CA LEU A 743 7.90 26.05 16.12
C LEU A 743 7.74 24.70 15.42
N ALA A 744 8.84 24.25 14.80
CA ALA A 744 9.09 22.84 14.52
C ALA A 744 9.92 22.30 15.69
N LEU A 745 9.30 21.44 16.50
CA LEU A 745 9.91 20.78 17.65
C LEU A 745 10.33 19.37 17.25
N GLU A 746 11.62 19.17 16.99
CA GLU A 746 12.22 17.85 16.87
C GLU A 746 12.54 17.27 18.26
N LEU A 747 12.15 16.02 18.45
CA LEU A 747 12.39 15.22 19.64
C LEU A 747 13.07 13.92 19.22
N VAL A 748 14.29 13.70 19.70
CA VAL A 748 15.04 12.46 19.45
C VAL A 748 14.99 11.58 20.69
N PHE A 749 14.48 10.37 20.55
CA PHE A 749 14.29 9.39 21.63
C PHE A 749 15.33 8.28 21.55
N ASP A 750 15.79 7.76 22.68
CA ASP A 750 16.38 6.41 22.80
C ASP A 750 15.41 5.48 23.56
N LYS A 751 15.85 4.28 23.94
CA LYS A 751 14.98 3.33 24.69
C LYS A 751 14.67 3.70 26.14
N LYS A 752 15.16 4.85 26.65
CA LYS A 752 14.98 5.27 28.06
C LYS A 752 14.61 6.73 28.23
N SER A 753 14.89 7.58 27.24
CA SER A 753 14.97 9.03 27.41
C SER A 753 14.70 9.79 26.12
N VAL A 754 14.56 11.11 26.26
CA VAL A 754 14.68 12.06 25.14
C VAL A 754 16.14 12.53 25.11
N LEU A 755 16.87 12.14 24.07
CA LEU A 755 18.28 12.47 23.83
C LEU A 755 18.47 13.94 23.45
N ALA A 756 17.63 14.44 22.53
CA ALA A 756 17.71 15.80 22.00
C ALA A 756 16.32 16.43 21.86
N ILE A 757 16.27 17.75 22.01
CA ILE A 757 15.08 18.59 21.92
C ILE A 757 15.50 19.83 21.14
N ASN A 758 15.17 19.87 19.85
CA ASN A 758 15.50 21.00 18.98
C ASN A 758 14.22 21.74 18.63
N ALA A 759 14.14 23.05 18.88
CA ALA A 759 12.98 23.87 18.58
C ALA A 759 13.37 24.98 17.59
N GLU A 760 13.05 24.80 16.32
CA GLU A 760 13.33 25.80 15.27
C GLU A 760 12.10 26.64 14.95
N ARG A 761 12.31 27.94 14.73
CA ARG A 761 11.23 28.88 14.38
C ARG A 761 10.78 28.68 12.94
N VAL A 762 9.50 28.37 12.77
CA VAL A 762 8.83 28.32 11.47
C VAL A 762 8.22 29.70 11.18
N ILE A 763 8.43 30.19 9.96
CA ILE A 763 7.85 31.42 9.42
C ILE A 763 7.17 31.15 8.08
N SER A 764 6.14 31.91 7.77
CA SER A 764 5.59 31.99 6.41
C SER A 764 6.42 32.96 5.57
N ASN A 765 7.02 32.48 4.48
CA ASN A 765 7.69 33.35 3.50
C ASN A 765 6.68 34.12 2.61
N ASP A 766 7.19 34.99 1.73
CA ASP A 766 6.40 35.84 0.82
C ASP A 766 5.44 35.08 -0.13
N VAL A 767 5.72 33.80 -0.40
CA VAL A 767 4.88 32.92 -1.24
C VAL A 767 4.02 31.95 -0.42
N LEU A 768 3.83 32.27 0.86
CA LEU A 768 2.99 31.57 1.85
C LEU A 768 3.45 30.12 2.14
N GLN A 769 4.74 29.85 2.11
CA GLN A 769 5.30 28.54 2.46
C GLN A 769 5.87 28.55 3.89
N PRO A 770 5.56 27.55 4.73
CA PRO A 770 6.11 27.47 6.08
C PRO A 770 7.51 26.85 6.08
N VAL A 771 8.52 27.71 6.24
CA VAL A 771 9.96 27.44 6.17
C VAL A 771 10.63 27.64 7.54
N LEU A 772 11.80 27.02 7.74
CA LEU A 772 12.61 27.25 8.93
C LEU A 772 13.31 28.61 8.79
N ALA A 773 13.25 29.47 9.81
CA ALA A 773 13.78 30.84 9.75
C ALA A 773 15.30 30.93 9.47
N ASN A 774 16.02 29.82 9.63
CA ASN A 774 17.45 29.70 9.33
C ASN A 774 17.77 29.50 7.83
N THR A 775 16.76 29.32 6.96
CA THR A 775 16.97 29.00 5.52
C THR A 775 16.88 30.18 4.56
N GLU A 776 16.77 31.42 5.06
CA GLU A 776 16.72 32.65 4.23
C GLU A 776 18.07 33.41 4.24
N ASN A 777 19.14 32.75 3.78
CA ASN A 777 20.46 33.33 3.48
C ASN A 777 20.98 32.86 2.12
#